data_AF-A0AAJ0MSB0-F1
#
_entry.id   AF-A0AAJ0MSB0-F1
#
_cell.length_a   1.000
_cell.length_b   1.000
_cell.length_c   1.000
_cell.angle_alpha   90.00
_cell.angle_beta   90.00
_cell.angle_gamma   90.00
#
_symmetry.space_group_name_H-M   'P 1'
#
loop_
_entity.id
_entity.type
_entity.pdbx_description
1 polymer ?
#
loop_
_entity_poly.entity_id
_entity_poly.type
_entity_poly.pdbx_seq_one_letter_code
_entity_poly.pdbx_strand_id
1 'polypeptide(L)'
;MPVKFAISSSALSLALLLFGHGNPCLAATTVDNSYIYLDNAEYLVESSNLIKMSWSALEAAFASPNRSDIATFTGLDWTKPYPGTPVSGFTAHLRIADEVRFPPAVTEENVVTNVAALNFGIPPSMRKANGLPKSMHSSWYICQHYYISTLPDPTSDIAHDCSFLPSQCQKDLKASLTKNWGAFESEQGGMCGTWAFDFITESCQGTLGRLTSDVLGCPASITEDDGSARDFAVDEVGPYAWMVGTNYNDPGNQTSYYAASNRTYIFATVFGYNSGYTGSVQPVVELACLRPQWTAPPEPPKSTQTTSSSSSSLSSSSTSFTSTASGSSSKTSMASSASAISGSSTAMSSTALASSSSLTSSKTTTSTAHALPSSTMHCIGGTTAEGVSGNLIGLCSYSCDYDHCLDSACICTQSAAAAVAAPTQLAGKHGCPADNQSPSNSDYSYYVDMCEFICSRAVVKLCETSEDKRYARARNARLIMSNEVPDMPTDDVKPYCFWHPDTANEETYRLLATRYPDMAYPVGRACAVAGYDGLYHELDILPEVSIAEEARESSAANAGSKAIFDHIMKQPVCYAVLDDYTRSVHHQNPRSPAFMNGDTAVRSTLDVTVTPRDVPDWCDTRHFFDIAEDYHVAEVTTHRSFFASQGTLPPEHVELLYSPLPSHLPTIIKDPLIVMAAYEGNLDRYIRLRRPHMVEQEHGAVLRGIYHNTTFAKWWSLQGDKCEFDIRAATLARFIMVNDLSHITETDPHPEDDSDEIPGMIWWPLIPAEETLKALAKRRPDMHLQVAMACIAGNYKELWDKLAPKPSRQLYEQASLCHDASVRNHFVDYLERRASELGLNVKALKEVNKVLAHDWCWNAARLDKEPTSCWLPKEISIVGETGYPDTDNVYGSPDQTNLAGDYHSNWELHICSSEEMRAKIPASESGIYLYDNDDE
;
A
#
# COMPACT_ATOMS: atom_id res chain seq x y z
N MET A 1 -8.57 0.37 -8.38
CA MET A 1 -8.23 1.47 -9.33
C MET A 1 -7.52 2.58 -8.57
N PRO A 2 -6.43 3.19 -9.09
CA PRO A 2 -5.94 4.43 -8.51
C PRO A 2 -7.05 5.47 -8.68
N VAL A 3 -7.52 6.03 -7.57
CA VAL A 3 -8.51 7.10 -7.57
C VAL A 3 -7.94 8.25 -8.40
N LYS A 4 -8.49 8.47 -9.60
CA LYS A 4 -8.10 9.59 -10.46
C LYS A 4 -8.74 10.86 -9.89
N PHE A 5 -7.90 11.80 -9.46
CA PHE A 5 -8.31 13.09 -8.94
C PHE A 5 -8.16 14.18 -10.02
N ALA A 6 -9.20 14.99 -10.20
CA ALA A 6 -9.21 16.22 -10.97
C ALA A 6 -9.15 17.31 -9.92
N ILE A 7 -7.92 17.74 -9.62
CA ILE A 7 -7.72 18.84 -8.68
C ILE A 7 -8.17 20.13 -9.39
N SER A 8 -9.39 20.57 -9.09
CA SER A 8 -9.82 21.96 -9.29
C SER A 8 -9.01 22.81 -8.30
N SER A 9 -7.91 23.40 -8.77
CA SER A 9 -7.05 24.31 -8.01
C SER A 9 -7.72 25.69 -7.88
N SER A 10 -8.75 25.73 -7.05
CA SER A 10 -9.09 26.90 -6.23
C SER A 10 -9.22 26.50 -4.76
N ALA A 11 -8.32 25.61 -4.32
CA ALA A 11 -7.88 25.38 -2.93
C ALA A 11 -6.69 24.41 -2.98
N LEU A 12 -5.46 24.92 -3.05
CA LEU A 12 -4.25 24.10 -2.87
C LEU A 12 -4.16 23.64 -1.41
N SER A 13 -4.82 22.54 -1.08
CA SER A 13 -4.81 21.90 0.24
C SER A 13 -5.31 20.46 0.03
N LEU A 14 -4.65 19.40 0.49
CA LEU A 14 -4.28 19.16 1.88
C LEU A 14 -5.30 19.72 2.91
N ALA A 15 -6.55 19.94 2.48
CA ALA A 15 -7.73 20.15 3.29
C ALA A 15 -8.56 18.86 3.34
N LEU A 16 -8.22 17.85 2.53
CA LEU A 16 -8.92 16.58 2.46
C LEU A 16 -8.28 15.45 3.27
N LEU A 17 -7.10 15.67 3.88
CA LEU A 17 -6.52 14.66 4.77
C LEU A 17 -6.88 14.83 6.25
N LEU A 18 -7.38 15.98 6.76
CA LEU A 18 -7.43 16.17 8.23
C LEU A 18 -8.50 17.03 8.96
N PHE A 19 -9.51 17.69 8.37
CA PHE A 19 -10.43 18.50 9.23
C PHE A 19 -11.94 18.39 8.94
N GLY A 20 -12.68 18.07 10.01
CA GLY A 20 -14.14 18.01 10.08
C GLY A 20 -14.84 19.35 9.87
N HIS A 21 -16.17 19.26 9.78
CA HIS A 21 -17.14 20.30 9.45
C HIS A 21 -16.78 21.74 9.88
N GLY A 22 -16.71 22.67 8.92
CA GLY A 22 -16.75 24.12 9.19
C GLY A 22 -16.24 25.02 8.05
N ASN A 23 -17.02 26.02 7.67
CA ASN A 23 -16.77 27.05 6.64
C ASN A 23 -15.37 27.72 6.65
N PRO A 24 -14.80 28.08 5.48
CA PRO A 24 -13.53 28.80 5.38
C PRO A 24 -13.77 30.31 5.35
N CYS A 25 -13.51 30.97 6.47
CA CYS A 25 -13.15 32.39 6.47
C CYS A 25 -12.38 32.62 7.78
N LEU A 26 -11.04 32.67 7.73
CA LEU A 26 -10.18 33.45 8.63
C LEU A 26 -8.68 33.14 8.41
N ALA A 27 -7.95 34.22 8.09
CA ALA A 27 -6.56 34.52 8.44
C ALA A 27 -5.40 33.74 7.79
N ALA A 28 -4.67 34.48 6.96
CA ALA A 28 -3.27 34.23 6.63
C ALA A 28 -2.39 34.19 7.89
N THR A 29 -1.69 33.08 8.10
CA THR A 29 -0.51 32.97 8.96
C THR A 29 0.54 32.08 8.30
N THR A 30 1.48 32.72 7.60
CA THR A 30 2.91 32.41 7.47
C THR A 30 3.39 30.99 7.84
N VAL A 31 3.16 29.98 7.00
CA VAL A 31 3.89 28.71 7.11
C VAL A 31 4.83 28.58 5.91
N ASP A 32 6.13 28.47 6.17
CA ASP A 32 7.22 28.40 5.18
C ASP A 32 7.23 27.04 4.44
N ASN A 33 6.19 26.75 3.66
CA ASN A 33 6.01 25.44 3.03
C ASN A 33 5.71 25.57 1.54
N SER A 34 6.40 24.77 0.74
CA SER A 34 6.07 24.47 -0.66
C SER A 34 6.29 22.97 -0.92
N TYR A 35 5.92 22.48 -2.10
CA TYR A 35 6.02 21.06 -2.46
C TYR A 35 6.64 20.91 -3.85
N ILE A 36 7.50 19.91 -4.00
CA ILE A 36 8.11 19.53 -5.28
C ILE A 36 7.92 18.04 -5.50
N TYR A 37 7.83 17.60 -6.75
CA TYR A 37 8.05 16.19 -7.08
C TYR A 37 9.53 15.86 -6.87
N LEU A 38 9.88 14.73 -6.23
CA LEU A 38 11.27 14.35 -5.93
C LEU A 38 12.05 14.04 -7.21
N ASP A 39 11.44 13.27 -8.12
CA ASP A 39 12.02 12.93 -9.42
C ASP A 39 10.93 12.65 -10.49
N ASN A 40 11.35 12.58 -11.75
CA ASN A 40 10.53 12.24 -12.91
C ASN A 40 10.37 10.72 -13.07
N ALA A 41 9.91 10.04 -12.01
CA ALA A 41 9.54 8.62 -12.08
C ALA A 41 8.35 8.43 -13.03
N GLU A 42 8.21 7.25 -13.64
CA GLU A 42 7.12 6.92 -14.58
C GLU A 42 5.72 7.13 -13.95
N TYR A 43 5.67 7.19 -12.62
CA TYR A 43 4.50 7.52 -11.81
C TYR A 43 4.72 8.82 -11.03
N LEU A 44 4.31 9.96 -11.60
CA LEU A 44 4.11 11.21 -10.83
C LEU A 44 3.03 11.07 -9.73
N VAL A 45 2.37 9.89 -9.66
CA VAL A 45 1.21 9.54 -8.82
C VAL A 45 1.56 9.16 -7.38
N GLU A 46 2.81 8.81 -7.09
CA GLU A 46 3.17 8.30 -5.76
C GLU A 46 3.24 9.46 -4.75
N SER A 47 2.49 9.38 -3.65
CA SER A 47 2.54 10.39 -2.58
C SER A 47 3.94 10.52 -1.97
N SER A 48 4.74 9.45 -2.01
CA SER A 48 6.16 9.44 -1.64
C SER A 48 7.06 10.26 -2.57
N ASN A 49 6.60 10.54 -3.80
CA ASN A 49 7.28 11.40 -4.75
C ASN A 49 6.99 12.89 -4.48
N LEU A 50 6.03 13.26 -3.62
CA LEU A 50 5.79 14.67 -3.28
C LEU A 50 6.53 15.04 -1.99
N ILE A 51 7.52 15.91 -2.10
CA ILE A 51 8.40 16.29 -0.99
C ILE A 51 8.13 17.73 -0.57
N LYS A 52 7.98 17.89 0.75
CA LYS A 52 7.82 19.19 1.38
C LYS A 52 9.15 19.93 1.44
N MET A 53 9.17 21.16 0.94
CA MET A 53 10.33 22.04 0.90
C MET A 53 10.05 23.33 1.68
N SER A 54 11.12 23.99 2.14
CA SER A 54 11.04 25.36 2.66
C SER A 54 10.78 26.31 1.50
N TRP A 55 9.71 27.11 1.59
CA TRP A 55 9.40 28.09 0.55
C TRP A 55 10.50 29.15 0.45
N SER A 56 10.99 29.66 1.58
CA SER A 56 12.04 30.67 1.65
C SER A 56 13.35 30.18 1.03
N ALA A 57 13.68 28.89 1.16
CA ALA A 57 14.82 28.29 0.48
C ALA A 57 14.63 28.21 -1.04
N LEU A 58 13.44 27.82 -1.50
CA LEU A 58 13.10 27.77 -2.93
C LEU A 58 13.04 29.17 -3.55
N GLU A 59 12.40 30.12 -2.88
CA GLU A 59 12.31 31.53 -3.28
C GLU A 59 13.70 32.14 -3.44
N ALA A 60 14.59 31.92 -2.46
CA ALA A 60 15.98 32.37 -2.54
C ALA A 60 16.73 31.73 -3.70
N ALA A 61 16.49 30.44 -3.97
CA ALA A 61 17.13 29.72 -5.07
C ALA A 61 16.64 30.21 -6.45
N PHE A 62 15.33 30.47 -6.59
CA PHE A 62 14.74 30.98 -7.83
C PHE A 62 14.91 32.49 -8.04
N ALA A 63 15.41 33.25 -7.06
CA ALA A 63 15.80 34.65 -7.24
C ALA A 63 16.96 34.82 -8.25
N SER A 64 17.79 33.78 -8.42
CA SER A 64 18.88 33.74 -9.40
C SER A 64 19.00 32.33 -10.00
N PRO A 65 18.06 31.91 -10.86
CA PRO A 65 18.04 30.55 -11.39
C PRO A 65 19.29 30.29 -12.23
N ASN A 66 19.87 29.10 -12.09
CA ASN A 66 21.07 28.69 -12.82
C ASN A 66 20.81 28.54 -14.32
N ARG A 67 19.61 28.10 -14.69
CA ARG A 67 19.17 27.93 -16.09
C ARG A 67 17.72 28.39 -16.25
N SER A 68 17.38 28.89 -17.43
CA SER A 68 16.02 29.31 -17.75
C SER A 68 15.72 29.18 -19.24
N ASP A 69 14.45 29.01 -19.58
CA ASP A 69 13.93 29.08 -20.94
C ASP A 69 12.53 29.73 -20.94
N ILE A 70 12.16 30.38 -22.04
CA ILE A 70 10.88 31.10 -22.16
C ILE A 70 10.30 30.89 -23.56
N ALA A 71 9.11 30.30 -23.62
CA ALA A 71 8.34 30.12 -24.84
C ALA A 71 7.19 31.12 -24.87
N THR A 72 6.99 31.79 -26.02
CA THR A 72 5.87 32.73 -26.22
C THR A 72 4.82 32.13 -27.15
N PHE A 73 3.54 32.30 -26.82
CA PHE A 73 2.42 31.84 -27.66
C PHE A 73 1.27 32.84 -27.71
N THR A 74 0.32 32.58 -28.61
CA THR A 74 -0.91 33.39 -28.76
C THR A 74 -2.06 32.66 -28.11
N GLY A 75 -2.64 33.25 -27.06
CA GLY A 75 -3.79 32.71 -26.34
C GLY A 75 -5.06 33.52 -26.62
N LEU A 76 -6.04 33.44 -25.72
CA LEU A 76 -7.32 34.15 -25.84
C LEU A 76 -7.53 35.16 -24.71
N ASP A 77 -8.11 36.32 -25.05
CA ASP A 77 -8.46 37.35 -24.06
C ASP A 77 -9.67 36.92 -23.21
N TRP A 78 -9.37 36.44 -22.01
CA TRP A 78 -10.38 36.00 -21.04
C TRP A 78 -11.12 37.13 -20.30
N THR A 79 -10.73 38.40 -20.51
CA THR A 79 -11.34 39.55 -19.81
C THR A 79 -12.73 39.90 -20.36
N LYS A 80 -13.11 39.26 -21.48
CA LYS A 80 -14.43 39.31 -22.11
C LYS A 80 -15.08 37.92 -22.05
N PRO A 81 -16.39 37.78 -22.26
CA PRO A 81 -17.02 36.47 -22.30
C PRO A 81 -16.36 35.52 -23.32
N TYR A 82 -16.37 34.23 -23.00
CA TYR A 82 -15.88 33.16 -23.88
C TYR A 82 -16.60 33.21 -25.24
N PRO A 83 -15.90 33.02 -26.39
CA PRO A 83 -14.54 32.49 -26.57
C PRO A 83 -13.42 33.53 -26.65
N GLY A 84 -13.68 34.81 -26.33
CA GLY A 84 -12.66 35.87 -26.40
C GLY A 84 -12.07 36.09 -27.79
N THR A 85 -10.98 36.85 -27.86
CA THR A 85 -10.23 37.13 -29.11
C THR A 85 -8.76 36.78 -28.95
N PRO A 86 -8.07 36.34 -30.01
CA PRO A 86 -6.64 36.06 -29.96
C PRO A 86 -5.82 37.25 -29.46
N VAL A 87 -4.90 37.00 -28.53
CA VAL A 87 -3.94 37.99 -28.03
C VAL A 87 -2.57 37.36 -27.86
N SER A 88 -1.56 37.99 -28.45
CA SER A 88 -0.19 37.52 -28.39
C SER A 88 0.52 37.99 -27.12
N GLY A 89 1.54 37.24 -26.70
CA GLY A 89 2.40 37.59 -25.58
C GLY A 89 2.07 36.85 -24.28
N PHE A 90 1.39 35.70 -24.37
CA PHE A 90 1.44 34.71 -23.29
C PHE A 90 2.80 34.04 -23.28
N THR A 91 3.24 33.61 -22.10
CA THR A 91 4.54 33.00 -21.89
C THR A 91 4.45 31.75 -21.02
N ALA A 92 5.31 30.78 -21.32
CA ALA A 92 5.61 29.66 -20.45
C ALA A 92 7.08 29.78 -20.04
N HIS A 93 7.34 29.74 -18.75
CA HIS A 93 8.67 29.93 -18.19
C HIS A 93 9.17 28.65 -17.55
N LEU A 94 10.41 28.29 -17.86
CA LEU A 94 11.18 27.27 -17.14
C LEU A 94 12.30 27.97 -16.37
N ARG A 95 12.43 27.63 -15.09
CA ARG A 95 13.56 28.04 -14.24
C ARG A 95 14.11 26.83 -13.53
N ILE A 96 15.43 26.68 -13.50
CA ILE A 96 16.10 25.59 -12.78
C ILE A 96 17.07 26.17 -11.77
N ALA A 97 16.89 25.82 -10.51
CA ALA A 97 17.80 26.14 -9.42
C ALA A 97 18.61 24.90 -9.07
N ASP A 98 19.92 25.05 -9.05
CA ASP A 98 20.84 23.96 -8.71
C ASP A 98 21.05 23.84 -7.21
N GLU A 99 21.31 22.62 -6.75
CA GLU A 99 21.75 22.31 -5.38
C GLU A 99 20.83 22.84 -4.26
N VAL A 100 19.52 22.79 -4.46
CA VAL A 100 18.55 23.14 -3.43
C VAL A 100 18.62 22.08 -2.33
N ARG A 101 18.83 22.52 -1.09
CA ARG A 101 18.90 21.63 0.07
C ARG A 101 17.51 21.22 0.52
N PHE A 102 17.37 19.94 0.86
CA PHE A 102 16.18 19.46 1.54
C PHE A 102 16.13 20.00 2.98
N PRO A 103 14.93 20.25 3.52
CA PRO A 103 14.80 20.58 4.94
C PRO A 103 15.13 19.35 5.80
N PRO A 104 15.62 19.53 7.05
CA PRO A 104 15.94 18.41 7.95
C PRO A 104 14.78 17.44 8.20
N ALA A 105 13.54 17.90 8.04
CA ALA A 105 12.34 17.06 8.15
C ALA A 105 12.17 16.03 7.01
N VAL A 106 12.93 16.17 5.93
CA VAL A 106 12.95 15.24 4.78
C VAL A 106 14.18 14.33 4.84
N THR A 107 15.36 14.89 5.11
CA THR A 107 16.59 14.13 5.31
C THR A 107 17.61 14.96 6.10
N GLU A 108 18.35 14.29 6.98
CA GLU A 108 19.49 14.87 7.71
C GLU A 108 20.82 14.67 6.97
N GLU A 109 20.82 13.87 5.91
CA GLU A 109 21.99 13.68 5.05
C GLU A 109 22.29 14.98 4.28
N ASN A 110 23.58 15.25 4.02
CA ASN A 110 24.00 16.41 3.27
C ASN A 110 23.79 16.21 1.76
N VAL A 111 22.53 16.07 1.35
CA VAL A 111 22.09 15.85 -0.02
C VAL A 111 21.29 17.05 -0.56
N VAL A 112 21.36 17.24 -1.86
CA VAL A 112 20.75 18.35 -2.60
C VAL A 112 19.97 17.84 -3.81
N THR A 113 19.14 18.71 -4.39
CA THR A 113 18.41 18.42 -5.62
C THR A 113 18.38 19.64 -6.55
N ASN A 114 18.34 19.42 -7.86
CA ASN A 114 18.16 20.52 -8.81
C ASN A 114 16.67 20.63 -9.13
N VAL A 115 16.06 21.76 -8.78
CA VAL A 115 14.61 21.96 -8.87
C VAL A 115 14.28 22.76 -10.12
N ALA A 116 13.44 22.18 -10.99
CA ALA A 116 12.83 22.87 -12.11
C ALA A 116 11.44 23.36 -11.72
N ALA A 117 11.13 24.62 -12.02
CA ALA A 117 9.81 25.24 -11.84
C ALA A 117 9.24 25.69 -13.20
N LEU A 118 7.94 25.47 -13.40
CA LEU A 118 7.18 25.93 -14.56
C LEU A 118 6.11 26.95 -14.17
N ASN A 119 6.04 28.06 -14.90
CA ASN A 119 5.10 29.15 -14.65
C ASN A 119 4.44 29.66 -15.92
N PHE A 120 3.20 30.12 -15.78
CA PHE A 120 2.41 30.72 -16.85
C PHE A 120 2.34 32.24 -16.70
N GLY A 121 2.64 32.96 -17.79
CA GLY A 121 2.62 34.41 -17.82
C GLY A 121 1.62 34.96 -18.83
N ILE A 122 1.00 36.09 -18.48
CA ILE A 122 0.00 36.77 -19.33
C ILE A 122 0.56 38.05 -19.97
N PRO A 123 0.03 38.49 -21.13
CA PRO A 123 0.49 39.70 -21.80
C PRO A 123 0.17 40.98 -20.99
N PRO A 124 0.96 42.06 -21.14
CA PRO A 124 0.72 43.34 -20.45
C PRO A 124 -0.68 43.93 -20.68
N SER A 125 -1.28 43.68 -21.84
CA SER A 125 -2.65 44.11 -22.18
C SER A 125 -3.71 43.54 -21.23
N MET A 126 -3.43 42.40 -20.59
CA MET A 126 -4.31 41.70 -19.66
C MET A 126 -3.93 41.90 -18.19
N ARG A 127 -2.92 42.74 -17.89
CA ARG A 127 -2.50 43.08 -16.51
C ARG A 127 -3.15 44.36 -16.01
N LYS A 128 -3.39 44.43 -14.70
CA LYS A 128 -3.74 45.64 -13.95
C LYS A 128 -2.46 46.48 -13.75
N ALA A 129 -2.61 47.73 -13.31
CA ALA A 129 -1.48 48.62 -13.06
C ALA A 129 -0.53 48.12 -11.94
N ASN A 130 -1.03 47.28 -11.03
CA ASN A 130 -0.26 46.64 -9.96
C ASN A 130 0.41 45.31 -10.40
N GLY A 131 0.39 44.96 -11.69
CA GLY A 131 1.04 43.76 -12.23
C GLY A 131 0.19 42.48 -12.23
N LEU A 132 -0.86 42.41 -11.41
CA LEU A 132 -1.78 41.27 -11.32
C LEU A 132 -2.67 41.12 -12.58
N PRO A 133 -3.22 39.92 -12.88
CA PRO A 133 -4.16 39.76 -13.98
C PRO A 133 -5.44 40.58 -13.78
N LYS A 134 -5.99 41.08 -14.89
CA LYS A 134 -7.38 41.56 -14.94
C LYS A 134 -8.32 40.38 -14.69
N SER A 135 -9.49 40.67 -14.10
CA SER A 135 -10.51 39.67 -13.81
C SER A 135 -10.83 38.82 -15.04
N MET A 136 -10.80 37.51 -14.85
CA MET A 136 -11.30 36.54 -15.81
C MET A 136 -12.83 36.55 -15.78
N HIS A 137 -13.47 36.60 -16.95
CA HIS A 137 -14.93 36.57 -17.02
C HIS A 137 -15.44 35.19 -16.55
N SER A 138 -16.57 35.13 -15.84
CA SER A 138 -17.09 33.90 -15.20
C SER A 138 -17.37 32.73 -16.13
N SER A 139 -17.45 32.99 -17.44
CA SER A 139 -17.63 31.98 -18.49
C SER A 139 -16.36 31.17 -18.81
N TRP A 140 -15.20 31.52 -18.26
CA TRP A 140 -13.91 30.88 -18.59
C TRP A 140 -13.48 29.86 -17.56
N TYR A 141 -12.79 28.84 -18.06
CA TYR A 141 -12.04 27.88 -17.25
C TYR A 141 -10.75 27.54 -18.01
N ILE A 142 -9.59 27.67 -17.36
CA ILE A 142 -8.28 27.45 -17.96
C ILE A 142 -7.68 26.17 -17.37
N CYS A 143 -7.18 25.27 -18.22
CA CYS A 143 -6.45 24.08 -17.77
C CYS A 143 -5.01 24.13 -18.26
N GLN A 144 -4.07 23.77 -17.38
CA GLN A 144 -2.64 23.73 -17.67
C GLN A 144 -2.14 22.31 -17.47
N HIS A 145 -1.67 21.66 -18.53
CA HIS A 145 -1.13 20.31 -18.49
C HIS A 145 0.38 20.31 -18.64
N TYR A 146 1.05 19.48 -17.83
CA TYR A 146 2.50 19.37 -17.78
C TYR A 146 2.95 17.95 -18.12
N TYR A 147 3.94 17.83 -19.02
CA TYR A 147 4.60 16.56 -19.33
C TYR A 147 6.12 16.75 -19.35
N ILE A 148 6.87 15.75 -18.89
CA ILE A 148 8.34 15.75 -18.91
C ILE A 148 8.84 14.54 -19.70
N SER A 149 9.72 14.75 -20.68
CA SER A 149 10.40 13.67 -21.41
C SER A 149 11.92 13.80 -21.35
N THR A 150 12.61 12.67 -21.26
CA THR A 150 14.07 12.57 -21.37
C THR A 150 14.52 11.85 -22.64
N LEU A 151 13.59 11.51 -23.55
CA LEU A 151 13.91 10.79 -24.80
C LEU A 151 14.45 11.69 -25.92
N PRO A 152 13.91 12.90 -26.15
CA PRO A 152 14.43 13.77 -27.20
C PRO A 152 15.91 14.14 -26.99
N ASP A 153 16.72 14.10 -28.06
CA ASP A 153 18.17 14.38 -28.00
C ASP A 153 18.44 15.74 -27.32
N PRO A 154 19.15 15.76 -26.19
CA PRO A 154 19.30 16.96 -25.39
C PRO A 154 20.37 17.91 -25.93
N THR A 155 21.17 17.50 -26.92
CA THR A 155 22.14 18.38 -27.61
C THR A 155 21.51 19.22 -28.71
N SER A 156 20.28 18.87 -29.11
CA SER A 156 19.52 19.55 -30.14
C SER A 156 18.59 20.61 -29.53
N ASP A 157 18.47 21.77 -30.18
CA ASP A 157 17.51 22.81 -29.79
C ASP A 157 16.06 22.30 -29.98
N ILE A 158 15.16 22.70 -29.08
CA ILE A 158 13.73 22.40 -29.18
C ILE A 158 12.99 23.64 -29.65
N ALA A 159 12.15 23.46 -30.68
CA ALA A 159 11.25 24.51 -31.11
C ALA A 159 10.14 24.75 -30.07
N HIS A 160 10.00 26.00 -29.63
CA HIS A 160 9.05 26.40 -28.59
C HIS A 160 7.58 26.16 -28.94
N ASP A 161 7.25 26.07 -30.22
CA ASP A 161 5.91 25.71 -30.72
C ASP A 161 5.65 24.20 -30.73
N CYS A 162 6.58 23.41 -30.17
CA CYS A 162 6.56 21.95 -30.15
C CYS A 162 6.59 21.31 -31.55
N SER A 163 7.04 22.01 -32.60
CA SER A 163 7.10 21.49 -33.97
C SER A 163 8.04 20.30 -34.18
N PHE A 164 8.91 20.00 -33.21
CA PHE A 164 9.71 18.77 -33.20
C PHE A 164 8.85 17.50 -33.02
N LEU A 165 7.63 17.63 -32.48
CA LEU A 165 6.69 16.53 -32.36
C LEU A 165 6.05 16.21 -33.71
N PRO A 166 5.78 14.92 -34.01
CA PRO A 166 5.04 14.54 -35.21
C PRO A 166 3.71 15.30 -35.32
N SER A 167 3.36 15.75 -36.53
CA SER A 167 2.13 16.51 -36.74
C SER A 167 0.87 15.77 -36.29
N GLN A 168 0.88 14.43 -36.31
CA GLN A 168 -0.19 13.59 -35.79
C GLN A 168 -0.25 13.60 -34.26
N CYS A 169 0.90 13.50 -33.58
CA CYS A 169 1.00 13.66 -32.12
C CYS A 169 0.42 14.99 -31.65
N GLN A 170 0.80 16.10 -32.29
CA GLN A 170 0.27 17.42 -31.89
C GLN A 170 -1.25 17.50 -32.05
N LYS A 171 -1.81 16.92 -33.12
CA LYS A 171 -3.26 16.90 -33.35
C LYS A 171 -3.99 16.06 -32.31
N ASP A 172 -3.50 14.85 -32.06
CA ASP A 172 -4.14 13.92 -31.13
C ASP A 172 -4.04 14.41 -29.69
N LEU A 173 -2.88 14.98 -29.30
CA LEU A 173 -2.70 15.57 -27.98
C LEU A 173 -3.69 16.72 -27.77
N LYS A 174 -3.77 17.69 -28.69
CA LYS A 174 -4.76 18.78 -28.61
C LYS A 174 -6.20 18.28 -28.60
N ALA A 175 -6.51 17.24 -29.37
CA ALA A 175 -7.83 16.63 -29.39
C ALA A 175 -8.16 15.94 -28.05
N SER A 176 -7.21 15.23 -27.45
CA SER A 176 -7.41 14.54 -26.17
C SER A 176 -7.80 15.51 -25.05
N LEU A 177 -7.13 16.66 -24.97
CA LEU A 177 -7.36 17.69 -23.95
C LEU A 177 -8.70 18.43 -24.09
N THR A 178 -9.38 18.29 -25.24
CA THR A 178 -10.61 19.05 -25.56
C THR A 178 -11.84 18.18 -25.80
N LYS A 179 -11.66 16.92 -26.23
CA LYS A 179 -12.75 16.02 -26.63
C LYS A 179 -13.75 15.74 -25.50
N ASN A 180 -13.27 15.61 -24.26
CA ASN A 180 -14.08 15.32 -23.08
C ASN A 180 -14.20 16.54 -22.15
N TRP A 181 -14.04 17.76 -22.67
CA TRP A 181 -14.13 18.98 -21.86
C TRP A 181 -15.45 19.06 -21.08
N GLY A 182 -15.37 19.23 -19.77
CA GLY A 182 -16.53 19.28 -18.87
C GLY A 182 -17.22 17.94 -18.59
N ALA A 183 -16.73 16.82 -19.13
CA ALA A 183 -17.33 15.50 -18.90
C ALA A 183 -17.33 15.07 -17.43
N PHE A 184 -16.46 15.67 -16.61
CA PHE A 184 -16.19 15.30 -15.23
C PHE A 184 -16.64 16.36 -14.20
N GLU A 185 -17.37 17.38 -14.65
CA GLU A 185 -17.81 18.49 -13.80
C GLU A 185 -18.67 18.00 -12.62
N SER A 186 -19.62 17.10 -12.88
CA SER A 186 -20.55 16.58 -11.86
C SER A 186 -19.89 15.70 -10.80
N GLU A 187 -18.73 15.13 -11.11
CA GLU A 187 -18.02 14.20 -10.22
C GLU A 187 -17.08 14.94 -9.26
N GLN A 188 -16.38 15.98 -9.73
CA GLN A 188 -15.29 16.62 -8.95
C GLN A 188 -15.19 18.15 -9.10
N GLY A 189 -16.12 18.80 -9.81
CA GLY A 189 -16.17 20.25 -9.94
C GLY A 189 -15.14 20.88 -10.89
N GLY A 190 -14.44 20.09 -11.72
CA GLY A 190 -13.44 20.55 -12.69
C GLY A 190 -13.87 20.39 -14.17
N MET A 191 -13.34 21.23 -15.06
CA MET A 191 -13.72 21.25 -16.50
C MET A 191 -12.71 20.59 -17.47
N CYS A 192 -11.51 20.21 -17.01
CA CYS A 192 -10.43 19.76 -17.90
C CYS A 192 -10.76 18.43 -18.62
N GLY A 193 -10.35 18.28 -19.89
CA GLY A 193 -10.71 17.14 -20.75
C GLY A 193 -9.91 15.85 -20.51
N THR A 194 -8.80 15.91 -19.79
CA THR A 194 -7.98 14.76 -19.34
C THR A 194 -7.55 14.95 -17.89
N TRP A 195 -7.26 13.86 -17.21
CA TRP A 195 -6.93 13.85 -15.78
C TRP A 195 -5.44 13.98 -15.54
N ALA A 196 -5.09 14.34 -14.29
CA ALA A 196 -3.77 14.03 -13.79
C ALA A 196 -3.53 12.52 -13.93
N PHE A 197 -2.31 12.20 -14.32
CA PHE A 197 -1.78 10.86 -14.50
C PHE A 197 -2.33 10.06 -15.70
N ASP A 198 -3.17 10.68 -16.54
CA ASP A 198 -3.51 10.08 -17.82
C ASP A 198 -2.28 9.98 -18.72
N PHE A 199 -2.15 8.84 -19.40
CA PHE A 199 -1.08 8.63 -20.37
C PHE A 199 -1.19 9.61 -21.54
N ILE A 200 -0.04 10.08 -21.99
CA ILE A 200 0.07 10.83 -23.24
C ILE A 200 -0.43 9.97 -24.41
N THR A 201 -1.08 10.62 -25.36
CA THR A 201 -1.67 9.96 -26.54
C THR A 201 -0.66 9.08 -27.26
N GLU A 202 -1.07 7.89 -27.71
CA GLU A 202 -0.18 6.88 -28.33
C GLU A 202 0.67 7.43 -29.48
N SER A 203 0.12 8.33 -30.28
CA SER A 203 0.84 8.95 -31.40
C SER A 203 2.04 9.81 -30.97
N CYS A 204 2.13 10.19 -29.70
CA CYS A 204 3.26 10.90 -29.11
C CYS A 204 4.31 9.98 -28.46
N GLN A 205 3.95 8.73 -28.15
CA GLN A 205 4.80 7.85 -27.34
C GLN A 205 6.09 7.46 -28.03
N GLY A 206 6.10 7.35 -29.35
CA GLY A 206 7.33 7.08 -30.11
C GLY A 206 8.40 8.20 -30.02
N THR A 207 7.98 9.44 -29.74
CA THR A 207 8.89 10.59 -29.62
C THR A 207 9.17 10.98 -28.18
N LEU A 208 8.16 10.85 -27.31
CA LEU A 208 8.19 11.35 -25.94
C LEU A 208 8.27 10.24 -24.89
N GLY A 209 8.01 8.98 -25.25
CA GLY A 209 7.90 7.86 -24.33
C GLY A 209 6.50 7.73 -23.75
N ARG A 210 6.31 6.77 -22.84
CA ARG A 210 5.08 6.62 -22.06
C ARG A 210 5.12 7.62 -20.91
N LEU A 211 4.52 8.78 -21.13
CA LEU A 211 4.46 9.87 -20.14
C LEU A 211 3.07 9.96 -19.54
N THR A 212 2.99 10.46 -18.33
CA THR A 212 1.75 10.84 -17.66
C THR A 212 1.65 12.37 -17.56
N SER A 213 0.42 12.91 -17.60
CA SER A 213 0.17 14.36 -17.42
C SER A 213 0.09 14.72 -15.94
N ASP A 214 0.51 15.91 -15.55
CA ASP A 214 -0.09 16.60 -14.39
C ASP A 214 -1.03 17.71 -14.91
N VAL A 215 -2.00 18.16 -14.12
CA VAL A 215 -2.98 19.19 -14.53
C VAL A 215 -3.34 20.17 -13.42
N LEU A 216 -3.36 21.46 -13.77
CA LEU A 216 -3.92 22.54 -12.93
C LEU A 216 -5.16 23.14 -13.60
N GLY A 217 -6.29 23.10 -12.90
CA GLY A 217 -7.57 23.63 -13.36
C GLY A 217 -7.94 24.93 -12.65
N CYS A 218 -8.13 26.00 -13.41
CA CYS A 218 -8.27 27.36 -12.91
C CYS A 218 -9.62 27.97 -13.32
N PRO A 219 -10.60 28.07 -12.40
CA PRO A 219 -11.86 28.77 -12.65
C PRO A 219 -11.68 30.29 -12.63
N ALA A 220 -12.68 31.03 -13.11
CA ALA A 220 -12.65 32.50 -13.14
C ALA A 220 -12.36 33.16 -11.77
N SER A 221 -12.83 32.54 -10.69
CA SER A 221 -12.63 33.01 -9.31
C SER A 221 -11.16 33.09 -8.89
N ILE A 222 -10.24 32.39 -9.57
CA ILE A 222 -8.81 32.44 -9.25
C ILE A 222 -8.22 33.85 -9.41
N THR A 223 -8.87 34.71 -10.21
CA THR A 223 -8.45 36.10 -10.44
C THR A 223 -9.11 37.11 -9.47
N GLU A 224 -9.96 36.64 -8.56
CA GLU A 224 -10.64 37.47 -7.55
C GLU A 224 -9.75 37.68 -6.30
N ASP A 225 -8.95 36.69 -5.92
CA ASP A 225 -7.96 36.76 -4.84
C ASP A 225 -6.59 37.19 -5.35
N ASP A 226 -6.01 38.24 -4.77
CA ASP A 226 -4.74 38.80 -5.22
C ASP A 226 -3.54 37.85 -5.00
N GLY A 227 -3.62 36.89 -4.06
CA GLY A 227 -2.60 35.86 -3.84
C GLY A 227 -2.63 34.81 -4.95
N SER A 228 -3.77 34.15 -5.12
CA SER A 228 -4.03 33.12 -6.13
C SER A 228 -3.83 33.64 -7.55
N ALA A 229 -4.24 34.89 -7.82
CA ALA A 229 -4.05 35.55 -9.10
C ALA A 229 -2.57 35.76 -9.45
N ARG A 230 -1.72 35.94 -8.44
CA ARG A 230 -0.27 36.07 -8.60
C ARG A 230 0.34 34.72 -8.99
N ASP A 231 0.06 33.69 -8.20
CA ASP A 231 0.63 32.35 -8.41
C ASP A 231 0.20 31.72 -9.74
N PHE A 232 -1.01 32.05 -10.23
CA PHE A 232 -1.54 31.53 -11.48
C PHE A 232 -0.92 32.17 -12.74
N ALA A 233 -0.76 33.49 -12.77
CA ALA A 233 -0.59 34.23 -14.04
C ALA A 233 0.48 35.33 -14.02
N VAL A 234 1.17 35.54 -12.90
CA VAL A 234 2.30 36.47 -12.82
C VAL A 234 3.59 35.71 -13.10
N ASP A 235 4.52 36.38 -13.79
CA ASP A 235 5.83 35.83 -14.11
C ASP A 235 6.77 35.83 -12.89
N GLU A 236 6.37 35.10 -11.85
CA GLU A 236 7.07 34.91 -10.59
C GLU A 236 6.87 33.45 -10.16
N VAL A 237 7.92 32.83 -9.61
CA VAL A 237 7.76 31.52 -8.96
C VAL A 237 7.07 31.76 -7.63
N GLY A 238 5.88 31.22 -7.45
CA GLY A 238 5.13 31.27 -6.20
C GLY A 238 5.20 29.96 -5.40
N PRO A 239 4.76 29.95 -4.12
CA PRO A 239 4.80 28.77 -3.24
C PRO A 239 3.99 27.58 -3.75
N TYR A 240 3.11 27.81 -4.72
CA TYR A 240 2.22 26.83 -5.32
C TYR A 240 2.51 26.59 -6.81
N ALA A 241 3.66 27.06 -7.32
CA ALA A 241 4.08 26.76 -8.68
C ALA A 241 4.38 25.27 -8.86
N TRP A 242 4.25 24.78 -10.09
CA TRP A 242 4.55 23.38 -10.39
C TRP A 242 6.07 23.16 -10.43
N MET A 243 6.57 22.18 -9.67
CA MET A 243 8.01 21.96 -9.46
C MET A 243 8.42 20.49 -9.41
N VAL A 244 9.62 20.18 -9.92
CA VAL A 244 10.20 18.82 -9.89
C VAL A 244 11.72 18.85 -9.66
N GLY A 245 12.21 17.99 -8.78
CA GLY A 245 13.61 17.78 -8.43
C GLY A 245 14.31 16.72 -9.29
N THR A 246 15.58 16.47 -9.02
CA THR A 246 16.40 15.41 -9.64
C THR A 246 16.80 14.32 -8.66
N ASN A 247 15.93 13.98 -7.70
CA ASN A 247 16.19 13.06 -6.59
C ASN A 247 17.21 13.61 -5.57
N TYR A 248 17.60 12.79 -4.59
CA TYR A 248 18.68 13.06 -3.64
C TYR A 248 20.04 12.91 -4.31
N ASN A 249 20.87 13.95 -4.25
CA ASN A 249 22.19 13.95 -4.86
C ASN A 249 23.25 14.50 -3.90
N ASP A 250 24.47 13.96 -3.98
CA ASP A 250 25.61 14.61 -3.33
C ASP A 250 25.84 16.02 -3.92
N PRO A 251 26.22 17.01 -3.11
CA PRO A 251 26.64 18.33 -3.60
C PRO A 251 27.75 18.22 -4.65
N GLY A 252 27.62 18.94 -5.76
CA GLY A 252 28.52 18.91 -6.90
C GLY A 252 28.35 17.71 -7.83
N ASN A 253 27.31 16.89 -7.65
CA ASN A 253 27.06 15.74 -8.52
C ASN A 253 26.70 16.18 -9.95
N GLN A 254 27.65 16.00 -10.86
CA GLN A 254 27.54 16.37 -12.27
C GLN A 254 26.42 15.62 -13.02
N THR A 255 26.10 14.39 -12.59
CA THR A 255 25.00 13.59 -13.16
C THR A 255 23.64 14.23 -12.86
N SER A 256 23.51 14.92 -11.71
CA SER A 256 22.26 15.59 -11.31
C SER A 256 21.98 16.82 -12.17
N TYR A 257 23.00 17.62 -12.50
CA TYR A 257 22.86 18.75 -13.43
C TYR A 257 22.52 18.28 -14.84
N TYR A 258 23.15 17.19 -15.27
CA TYR A 258 22.81 16.54 -16.53
C TYR A 258 21.33 16.11 -16.55
N ALA A 259 20.86 15.45 -15.50
CA ALA A 259 19.46 15.00 -15.40
C ALA A 259 18.48 16.17 -15.48
N ALA A 260 18.78 17.30 -14.81
CA ALA A 260 17.97 18.52 -14.91
C ALA A 260 17.97 19.11 -16.33
N SER A 261 19.11 19.09 -17.03
CA SER A 261 19.26 19.63 -18.38
C SER A 261 18.74 18.71 -19.49
N ASN A 262 18.63 17.40 -19.24
CA ASN A 262 18.15 16.41 -20.21
C ASN A 262 16.62 16.36 -20.32
N ARG A 263 15.89 17.14 -19.52
CA ARG A 263 14.43 17.15 -19.51
C ARG A 263 13.86 18.12 -20.53
N THR A 264 12.89 17.64 -21.29
CA THR A 264 12.04 18.42 -22.20
C THR A 264 10.68 18.56 -21.57
N TYR A 265 10.26 19.81 -21.36
CA TYR A 265 8.98 20.11 -20.73
C TYR A 265 7.97 20.47 -21.82
N ILE A 266 6.82 19.82 -21.83
CA ILE A 266 5.69 20.14 -22.70
C ILE A 266 4.60 20.74 -21.83
N PHE A 267 4.27 22.00 -22.09
CA PHE A 267 3.28 22.76 -21.37
C PHE A 267 2.09 23.04 -22.28
N ALA A 268 0.92 22.48 -21.98
CA ALA A 268 -0.28 22.65 -22.77
C ALA A 268 -1.31 23.50 -22.01
N THR A 269 -1.62 24.69 -22.54
CA THR A 269 -2.64 25.57 -21.98
C THR A 269 -3.94 25.43 -22.77
N VAL A 270 -5.00 24.99 -22.11
CA VAL A 270 -6.35 24.87 -22.68
C VAL A 270 -7.20 26.07 -22.26
N PHE A 271 -7.63 26.82 -23.25
CA PHE A 271 -8.54 27.95 -23.11
C PHE A 271 -9.97 27.48 -23.38
N GLY A 272 -10.72 27.18 -22.31
CA GLY A 272 -12.06 26.62 -22.40
C GLY A 272 -13.13 27.40 -21.65
N TYR A 273 -14.34 26.86 -21.71
CA TYR A 273 -15.52 27.44 -21.08
C TYR A 273 -15.83 26.76 -19.75
N ASN A 274 -16.49 27.50 -18.86
CA ASN A 274 -17.01 27.00 -17.60
C ASN A 274 -18.41 26.37 -17.79
N SER A 275 -18.88 25.57 -16.84
CA SER A 275 -20.07 24.70 -17.01
C SER A 275 -21.40 25.39 -17.33
N GLY A 276 -21.53 26.68 -17.03
CA GLY A 276 -22.70 27.48 -17.42
C GLY A 276 -22.76 27.92 -18.88
N TYR A 277 -21.76 27.59 -19.72
CA TYR A 277 -21.71 28.00 -21.12
C TYR A 277 -22.47 27.04 -22.05
N THR A 278 -23.42 27.56 -22.82
CA THR A 278 -24.29 26.75 -23.71
C THR A 278 -23.98 26.92 -25.20
N GLY A 279 -22.87 27.59 -25.55
CA GLY A 279 -22.47 27.81 -26.94
C GLY A 279 -21.75 26.61 -27.56
N SER A 280 -21.62 26.58 -28.88
CA SER A 280 -21.00 25.46 -29.62
C SER A 280 -19.50 25.63 -29.91
N VAL A 281 -18.87 26.66 -29.36
CA VAL A 281 -17.44 26.95 -29.60
C VAL A 281 -16.59 26.05 -28.71
N GLN A 282 -15.68 25.30 -29.32
CA GLN A 282 -14.82 24.32 -28.65
C GLN A 282 -13.60 24.97 -27.98
N PRO A 283 -13.08 24.41 -26.87
CA PRO A 283 -11.84 24.87 -26.25
C PRO A 283 -10.65 24.85 -27.21
N VAL A 284 -9.68 25.74 -26.98
CA VAL A 284 -8.47 25.87 -27.80
C VAL A 284 -7.25 25.49 -26.97
N VAL A 285 -6.32 24.72 -27.56
CA VAL A 285 -5.08 24.29 -26.90
C VAL A 285 -3.87 24.93 -27.55
N GLU A 286 -3.06 25.58 -26.73
CA GLU A 286 -1.74 26.10 -27.11
C GLU A 286 -0.65 25.29 -26.43
N LEU A 287 0.33 24.84 -27.22
CA LEU A 287 1.47 24.05 -26.75
C LEU A 287 2.70 24.96 -26.68
N ALA A 288 3.45 24.84 -25.60
CA ALA A 288 4.74 25.48 -25.40
C ALA A 288 5.74 24.42 -24.93
N CYS A 289 6.84 24.26 -25.66
CA CYS A 289 7.88 23.31 -25.30
C CYS A 289 9.12 24.06 -24.81
N LEU A 290 9.68 23.61 -23.68
CA LEU A 290 10.77 24.30 -22.99
C LEU A 290 11.92 23.32 -22.72
N ARG A 291 13.15 23.82 -22.86
CA ARG A 291 14.36 23.08 -22.48
C ARG A 291 15.46 24.04 -22.07
N PRO A 292 16.17 23.79 -20.96
CA PRO A 292 17.32 24.61 -20.59
C PRO A 292 18.48 24.39 -21.57
N GLN A 293 19.41 25.34 -21.66
CA GLN A 293 20.60 25.19 -22.49
C GLN A 293 21.41 23.94 -22.09
N TRP A 294 21.83 23.16 -23.08
CA TRP A 294 22.59 21.93 -22.87
C TRP A 294 23.94 22.16 -22.17
N THR A 295 24.24 21.31 -21.20
CA THR A 295 25.52 21.23 -20.49
C THR A 295 26.15 19.86 -20.70
N ALA A 296 27.38 19.81 -21.24
CA ALA A 296 28.08 18.56 -21.51
C ALA A 296 28.51 17.84 -20.20
N PRO A 297 28.45 16.50 -20.14
CA PRO A 297 28.99 15.74 -19.01
C PRO A 297 30.50 15.93 -18.85
N PRO A 298 31.07 15.83 -17.64
CA PRO A 298 32.52 15.83 -17.45
C PRO A 298 33.18 14.64 -18.15
N GLU A 299 34.36 14.84 -18.76
CA GLU A 299 35.19 13.72 -19.22
C GLU A 299 35.68 12.89 -18.02
N PRO A 300 35.66 11.55 -18.08
CA PRO A 300 36.16 10.71 -17.00
C PRO A 300 37.66 11.00 -16.74
N PRO A 301 38.11 11.02 -15.48
CA PRO A 301 39.50 11.30 -15.16
C PRO A 301 40.41 10.26 -15.84
N LYS A 302 41.35 10.74 -16.66
CA LYS A 302 42.37 9.91 -17.30
C LYS A 302 43.12 9.12 -16.23
N SER A 303 42.91 7.79 -16.21
CA SER A 303 43.64 6.88 -15.35
C SER A 303 45.14 7.02 -15.63
N THR A 304 45.89 7.55 -14.66
CA THR A 304 47.34 7.50 -14.70
C THR A 304 47.76 6.10 -14.25
N GLN A 305 47.66 5.12 -15.14
CA GLN A 305 48.23 3.79 -14.89
C GLN A 305 49.71 3.81 -15.23
N THR A 306 50.53 3.61 -14.19
CA THR A 306 51.92 3.23 -14.30
C THR A 306 52.02 1.89 -15.02
N THR A 307 52.79 1.88 -16.09
CA THR A 307 53.10 0.75 -16.97
C THR A 307 53.68 -0.46 -16.25
N SER A 308 53.11 -1.64 -16.52
CA SER A 308 53.87 -2.85 -16.85
C SER A 308 53.03 -3.83 -17.68
N SER A 309 53.22 -3.65 -18.99
CA SER A 309 53.01 -4.56 -20.11
C SER A 309 52.82 -6.06 -19.83
N SER A 310 51.77 -6.65 -20.41
CA SER A 310 51.92 -7.69 -21.46
C SER A 310 50.60 -7.91 -22.22
N SER A 311 50.52 -7.27 -23.39
CA SER A 311 50.12 -7.85 -24.69
C SER A 311 49.12 -9.01 -24.66
N SER A 312 47.83 -8.75 -24.96
CA SER A 312 47.24 -8.68 -26.32
C SER A 312 46.94 -10.06 -26.92
N SER A 313 45.84 -10.33 -27.62
CA SER A 313 44.58 -9.64 -27.90
C SER A 313 43.91 -10.46 -29.01
N LEU A 314 42.57 -10.56 -28.97
CA LEU A 314 41.67 -10.64 -30.14
C LEU A 314 41.77 -11.94 -31.00
N SER A 315 40.70 -12.53 -31.52
CA SER A 315 39.46 -11.93 -32.01
C SER A 315 38.40 -13.03 -32.23
N SER A 316 37.13 -12.67 -31.96
CA SER A 316 35.91 -12.90 -32.76
C SER A 316 35.82 -14.09 -33.73
N SER A 317 34.73 -14.87 -33.64
CA SER A 317 33.70 -14.99 -34.68
C SER A 317 32.55 -15.90 -34.24
N SER A 318 31.34 -15.45 -34.55
CA SER A 318 30.03 -16.09 -34.37
C SER A 318 29.73 -17.18 -35.42
N THR A 319 28.65 -17.94 -35.15
CA THR A 319 27.85 -18.83 -36.04
C THR A 319 28.56 -20.14 -36.48
N SER A 320 27.96 -21.33 -36.50
CA SER A 320 26.57 -21.73 -36.80
C SER A 320 26.35 -23.22 -36.48
N PHE A 321 25.08 -23.57 -36.22
CA PHE A 321 24.37 -24.85 -36.45
C PHE A 321 25.18 -26.09 -36.86
N THR A 322 24.95 -27.25 -36.21
CA THR A 322 23.87 -28.20 -36.59
C THR A 322 24.07 -29.52 -35.81
N SER A 323 22.95 -30.11 -35.40
CA SER A 323 22.73 -31.44 -34.87
C SER A 323 23.64 -32.56 -35.41
N THR A 324 23.98 -33.55 -34.59
CA THR A 324 23.22 -34.81 -34.56
C THR A 324 23.74 -35.78 -33.52
N ALA A 325 22.75 -36.52 -33.02
CA ALA A 325 22.78 -37.58 -32.05
C ALA A 325 23.82 -38.68 -32.31
N SER A 326 24.09 -39.37 -31.21
CA SER A 326 24.20 -40.82 -31.03
C SER A 326 25.50 -41.15 -30.30
N GLY A 327 25.48 -41.91 -29.22
CA GLY A 327 24.39 -42.66 -28.63
C GLY A 327 25.01 -43.69 -27.72
N SER A 328 24.21 -44.09 -26.72
CA SER A 328 24.34 -45.34 -26.00
C SER A 328 25.57 -45.45 -25.08
N SER A 329 25.59 -46.22 -24.01
CA SER A 329 24.60 -46.97 -23.23
C SER A 329 25.46 -47.84 -22.36
N SER A 330 25.40 -47.70 -21.04
CA SER A 330 25.58 -48.77 -20.05
C SER A 330 25.49 -48.13 -18.67
N LYS A 331 24.38 -48.27 -17.91
CA LYS A 331 24.04 -49.45 -17.08
C LYS A 331 25.31 -49.97 -16.38
N THR A 332 25.41 -50.01 -15.05
CA THR A 332 24.53 -50.83 -14.21
C THR A 332 24.74 -50.48 -12.71
N SER A 333 23.60 -50.39 -12.00
CA SER A 333 23.28 -50.96 -10.68
C SER A 333 24.14 -50.72 -9.42
N MET A 334 23.45 -50.23 -8.38
CA MET A 334 23.25 -50.81 -7.02
C MET A 334 24.49 -51.25 -6.22
N ALA A 335 24.62 -51.11 -4.91
CA ALA A 335 23.74 -50.64 -3.83
C ALA A 335 24.60 -50.49 -2.55
N SER A 336 24.13 -49.61 -1.66
CA SER A 336 24.05 -49.71 -0.19
C SER A 336 25.19 -50.32 0.65
N SER A 337 25.64 -49.52 1.65
CA SER A 337 25.48 -49.79 3.11
C SER A 337 26.73 -49.54 3.97
N ALA A 338 26.56 -48.64 4.95
CA ALA A 338 27.00 -48.64 6.35
C ALA A 338 28.26 -49.43 6.81
N SER A 339 29.17 -48.78 7.54
CA SER A 339 29.27 -48.90 9.02
C SER A 339 30.60 -48.34 9.57
N ALA A 340 30.51 -47.91 10.83
CA ALA A 340 31.51 -47.30 11.71
C ALA A 340 32.84 -48.06 11.90
N ILE A 341 33.86 -47.38 12.44
CA ILE A 341 34.80 -47.90 13.46
C ILE A 341 35.44 -46.74 14.26
N SER A 342 35.60 -47.05 15.54
CA SER A 342 36.19 -46.38 16.71
C SER A 342 37.66 -45.93 16.61
N GLY A 343 38.08 -45.04 17.51
CA GLY A 343 39.48 -44.82 17.88
C GLY A 343 39.71 -43.71 18.92
N SER A 344 39.83 -44.08 20.20
CA SER A 344 40.21 -43.23 21.34
C SER A 344 41.73 -43.22 21.59
N SER A 345 42.31 -42.09 22.04
CA SER A 345 43.43 -42.08 23.01
C SER A 345 43.76 -40.68 23.58
N THR A 346 43.44 -40.52 24.87
CA THR A 346 44.26 -39.99 26.00
C THR A 346 45.29 -38.86 25.85
N ALA A 347 45.02 -37.79 26.63
CA ALA A 347 45.84 -37.17 27.69
C ALA A 347 47.12 -36.36 27.38
N MET A 348 47.13 -35.09 27.82
CA MET A 348 48.14 -34.55 28.76
C MET A 348 47.75 -33.16 29.30
N SER A 349 47.84 -33.00 30.63
CA SER A 349 47.77 -31.73 31.37
C SER A 349 49.14 -31.05 31.46
N SER A 350 49.16 -29.72 31.56
CA SER A 350 50.10 -29.00 32.43
C SER A 350 49.67 -27.55 32.69
N THR A 351 49.55 -27.25 33.98
CA THR A 351 49.47 -25.94 34.64
C THR A 351 50.86 -25.30 34.76
N ALA A 352 50.96 -23.96 34.69
CA ALA A 352 51.90 -23.18 35.52
C ALA A 352 51.54 -21.68 35.55
N LEU A 353 51.62 -21.13 36.77
CA LEU A 353 51.42 -19.76 37.23
C LEU A 353 52.57 -18.79 36.86
N ALA A 354 52.32 -17.51 37.21
CA ALA A 354 53.26 -16.47 37.71
C ALA A 354 53.79 -15.48 36.67
N SER A 355 53.92 -14.18 36.91
CA SER A 355 53.66 -13.28 38.05
C SER A 355 54.01 -11.85 37.64
N SER A 356 53.42 -10.85 38.31
CA SER A 356 54.04 -9.56 38.73
C SER A 356 54.40 -8.52 37.63
N SER A 357 54.35 -7.18 37.80
CA SER A 357 54.36 -6.30 38.97
C SER A 357 53.89 -4.87 38.61
N SER A 358 53.33 -4.21 39.63
CA SER A 358 53.25 -2.77 39.95
C SER A 358 54.13 -1.74 39.22
N LEU A 359 53.63 -0.50 39.10
CA LEU A 359 54.13 0.67 39.87
C LEU A 359 53.28 1.95 39.71
N THR A 360 52.90 2.46 40.88
CA THR A 360 52.41 3.79 41.25
C THR A 360 53.39 4.92 40.95
N SER A 361 52.89 6.15 40.69
CA SER A 361 53.38 7.34 41.41
C SER A 361 52.43 8.54 41.28
N SER A 362 52.06 9.06 42.44
CA SER A 362 51.40 10.33 42.73
C SER A 362 52.32 11.55 42.54
N LYS A 363 51.75 12.73 42.24
CA LYS A 363 52.21 13.99 42.86
C LYS A 363 51.19 15.12 42.78
N THR A 364 50.86 15.63 43.96
CA THR A 364 50.12 16.84 44.30
C THR A 364 51.01 18.08 44.19
N THR A 365 50.45 19.24 43.79
CA THR A 365 50.85 20.55 44.36
C THR A 365 49.74 21.60 44.23
N THR A 366 49.48 22.21 45.38
CA THR A 366 48.68 23.38 45.81
C THR A 366 48.97 24.71 45.12
N SER A 367 47.99 25.64 45.07
CA SER A 367 47.99 26.91 45.86
C SER A 367 46.78 27.86 45.58
N THR A 368 46.01 28.12 46.65
CA THR A 368 45.45 29.42 47.16
C THR A 368 44.69 30.44 46.28
N ALA A 369 43.37 30.52 46.55
CA ALA A 369 42.56 31.64 47.09
C ALA A 369 42.67 33.10 46.54
N HIS A 370 41.52 33.67 46.15
CA HIS A 370 40.93 34.90 46.73
C HIS A 370 39.45 35.07 46.31
N ALA A 371 38.67 35.75 47.15
CA ALA A 371 37.20 35.73 47.22
C ALA A 371 36.50 37.00 46.67
N LEU A 372 35.16 36.88 46.57
CA LEU A 372 34.05 37.85 46.36
C LEU A 372 33.62 38.19 44.92
N PRO A 373 32.32 38.52 44.70
CA PRO A 373 31.10 37.79 45.03
C PRO A 373 30.34 37.50 43.72
N SER A 374 29.89 36.27 43.48
CA SER A 374 29.03 36.03 42.32
C SER A 374 27.72 35.47 42.84
N SER A 375 26.66 36.25 42.67
CA SER A 375 25.28 35.75 42.72
C SER A 375 25.23 34.43 41.95
N THR A 376 24.95 33.32 42.63
CA THR A 376 24.69 32.04 41.96
C THR A 376 23.40 32.25 41.17
N MET A 377 23.56 32.55 39.88
CA MET A 377 22.45 32.77 38.97
C MET A 377 22.04 31.38 38.48
N HIS A 378 20.91 30.92 38.98
CA HIS A 378 20.30 29.64 38.61
C HIS A 378 19.59 29.80 37.29
N CYS A 379 19.71 28.81 36.41
CA CYS A 379 18.97 28.81 35.16
C CYS A 379 17.49 28.63 35.47
N ILE A 380 16.66 29.50 34.89
CA ILE A 380 15.19 29.49 35.02
C ILE A 380 14.51 29.63 33.65
N GLY A 381 15.19 29.15 32.61
CA GLY A 381 14.75 29.21 31.23
C GLY A 381 15.91 28.92 30.29
N GLY A 382 15.70 28.02 29.34
CA GLY A 382 16.74 27.61 28.39
C GLY A 382 16.18 27.23 27.03
N THR A 383 17.06 27.22 26.04
CA THR A 383 16.78 26.81 24.66
C THR A 383 17.85 25.84 24.19
N THR A 384 17.69 25.25 23.02
CA THR A 384 18.73 24.37 22.45
C THR A 384 20.00 25.15 22.12
N ALA A 385 21.15 24.48 22.24
CA ALA A 385 22.43 25.05 21.85
C ALA A 385 22.55 25.20 20.33
N GLU A 386 23.39 26.13 19.87
CA GLU A 386 23.59 26.38 18.45
C GLU A 386 24.16 25.13 17.76
N GLY A 387 23.45 24.61 16.74
CA GLY A 387 23.79 23.35 16.07
C GLY A 387 23.13 22.10 16.68
N VAL A 388 22.28 22.25 17.70
CA VAL A 388 21.46 21.16 18.27
C VAL A 388 20.02 21.27 17.74
N SER A 389 19.47 20.15 17.30
CA SER A 389 18.11 20.07 16.71
C SER A 389 17.04 20.66 17.65
N GLY A 390 16.04 21.35 17.06
CA GLY A 390 14.95 22.00 17.79
C GLY A 390 13.97 21.04 18.48
N ASN A 391 14.11 19.73 18.28
CA ASN A 391 13.34 18.70 18.98
C ASN A 391 13.57 18.71 20.51
N LEU A 392 14.73 19.19 20.97
CA LEU A 392 15.06 19.32 22.38
C LEU A 392 14.58 20.64 23.00
N ILE A 393 13.91 21.52 22.25
CA ILE A 393 13.53 22.85 22.77
C ILE A 393 12.54 22.76 23.93
N GLY A 394 11.62 21.79 23.92
CA GLY A 394 10.71 21.54 25.04
C GLY A 394 11.44 21.01 26.27
N LEU A 395 12.44 20.14 26.07
CA LEU A 395 13.25 19.56 27.14
C LEU A 395 14.22 20.59 27.73
N CYS A 396 14.90 21.37 26.89
CA CYS A 396 15.76 22.47 27.32
C CYS A 396 14.93 23.57 28.00
N SER A 397 13.74 23.90 27.50
CA SER A 397 12.85 24.84 28.20
C SER A 397 12.50 24.32 29.58
N TYR A 398 12.09 23.05 29.71
CA TYR A 398 11.64 22.49 30.98
C TYR A 398 12.78 22.25 31.98
N SER A 399 13.88 21.59 31.58
CA SER A 399 14.98 21.23 32.48
C SER A 399 15.77 22.45 32.95
N CYS A 400 15.93 23.45 32.07
CA CYS A 400 16.58 24.71 32.42
C CYS A 400 15.68 25.63 33.28
N ASP A 401 14.36 25.38 33.40
CA ASP A 401 13.48 26.11 34.33
C ASP A 401 13.75 25.75 35.81
N TYR A 402 14.36 24.58 36.06
CA TYR A 402 14.66 24.06 37.40
C TYR A 402 16.17 23.94 37.69
N ASP A 403 17.01 24.74 37.02
CA ASP A 403 18.47 24.75 37.18
C ASP A 403 19.19 23.42 36.80
N HIS A 404 18.56 22.59 35.97
CA HIS A 404 19.11 21.33 35.45
C HIS A 404 19.36 21.41 33.93
N CYS A 405 19.95 22.51 33.50
CA CYS A 405 20.23 22.76 32.08
C CYS A 405 21.37 21.86 31.59
N LEU A 406 21.12 21.03 30.58
CA LEU A 406 22.12 20.09 30.07
C LEU A 406 23.17 20.84 29.23
N ASP A 407 24.37 21.04 29.78
CA ASP A 407 25.43 21.89 29.21
C ASP A 407 25.88 21.49 27.78
N SER A 408 25.64 20.24 27.35
CA SER A 408 26.00 19.73 26.03
C SER A 408 24.95 20.00 24.94
N ALA A 409 23.69 20.27 25.32
CA ALA A 409 22.58 20.38 24.38
C ALA A 409 21.70 21.63 24.57
N CYS A 410 21.77 22.27 25.73
CA CYS A 410 20.93 23.40 26.10
C CYS A 410 21.77 24.63 26.49
N ILE A 411 21.27 25.81 26.16
CA ILE A 411 21.80 27.11 26.56
C ILE A 411 20.79 27.77 27.49
N CYS A 412 21.28 28.25 28.63
CA CYS A 412 20.49 29.04 29.55
C CYS A 412 20.16 30.42 28.93
N THR A 413 18.87 30.71 28.79
CA THR A 413 18.38 31.98 28.23
C THR A 413 17.95 32.97 29.31
N GLN A 414 17.57 32.48 30.49
CA GLN A 414 17.17 33.31 31.63
C GLN A 414 17.74 32.77 32.92
N SER A 415 18.21 33.66 33.80
CA SER A 415 18.76 33.27 35.09
C SER A 415 18.28 34.18 36.23
N ALA A 416 18.14 33.60 37.43
CA ALA A 416 17.65 34.28 38.62
C ALA A 416 18.49 33.93 39.86
N ALA A 417 18.43 34.81 40.86
CA ALA A 417 19.17 34.65 42.11
C ALA A 417 18.62 33.55 43.04
N ALA A 418 17.49 32.91 42.69
CA ALA A 418 16.89 31.80 43.41
C ALA A 418 16.36 30.77 42.41
N ALA A 419 16.70 29.48 42.60
CA ALA A 419 16.20 28.39 41.79
C ALA A 419 14.69 28.14 42.03
N VAL A 420 13.97 27.74 40.98
CA VAL A 420 12.62 27.20 41.11
C VAL A 420 12.73 25.81 41.73
N ALA A 421 12.01 25.55 42.82
CA ALA A 421 12.07 24.26 43.50
C ALA A 421 11.56 23.14 42.59
N ALA A 422 12.43 22.18 42.27
CA ALA A 422 12.07 21.00 41.49
C ALA A 422 10.94 20.20 42.19
N PRO A 423 10.04 19.55 41.43
CA PRO A 423 9.09 18.60 41.99
C PRO A 423 9.86 17.49 42.73
N THR A 424 9.44 17.18 43.95
CA THR A 424 10.19 16.27 44.84
C THR A 424 10.30 14.87 44.22
N GLN A 425 11.49 14.50 43.75
CA GLN A 425 11.82 13.11 43.39
C GLN A 425 12.00 12.25 44.64
N LEU A 426 11.55 11.00 44.58
CA LEU A 426 11.87 9.96 45.56
C LEU A 426 13.32 9.52 45.32
N ALA A 427 14.20 9.79 46.27
CA ALA A 427 15.59 9.36 46.22
C ALA A 427 15.69 7.81 46.28
N GLY A 428 16.42 7.21 45.34
CA GLY A 428 17.04 5.89 45.52
C GLY A 428 16.55 4.70 44.68
N LYS A 429 15.77 4.88 43.61
CA LYS A 429 15.51 3.80 42.64
C LYS A 429 15.60 4.31 41.20
N HIS A 430 16.75 4.08 40.58
CA HIS A 430 16.94 4.11 39.13
C HIS A 430 16.77 2.67 38.62
N GLY A 431 15.97 2.44 37.58
CA GLY A 431 15.94 1.15 36.89
C GLY A 431 17.26 0.94 36.16
N CYS A 432 17.84 -0.26 36.24
CA CYS A 432 19.12 -0.59 35.62
C CYS A 432 18.91 -1.55 34.43
N PRO A 433 19.61 -1.37 33.30
CA PRO A 433 19.82 -2.43 32.33
C PRO A 433 20.49 -3.64 33.00
N ALA A 434 20.25 -4.84 32.48
CA ALA A 434 20.84 -6.08 33.01
C ALA A 434 22.39 -6.01 33.10
N ASP A 435 22.97 -6.66 34.12
CA ASP A 435 24.40 -6.60 34.47
C ASP A 435 25.37 -7.05 33.36
N ASN A 436 24.86 -7.59 32.25
CA ASN A 436 25.62 -8.07 31.10
C ASN A 436 25.72 -7.08 29.93
N GLN A 437 25.07 -5.91 29.98
CA GLN A 437 25.20 -4.86 28.96
C GLN A 437 26.37 -3.93 29.31
N SER A 438 27.45 -3.97 28.51
CA SER A 438 28.60 -3.08 28.69
C SER A 438 28.21 -1.63 28.36
N PRO A 439 28.63 -0.62 29.16
CA PRO A 439 28.43 0.82 28.88
C PRO A 439 29.06 1.31 27.56
N SER A 440 29.76 0.43 26.86
CA SER A 440 30.37 0.67 25.55
C SER A 440 29.48 0.27 24.37
N ASN A 441 28.28 -0.27 24.60
CA ASN A 441 27.34 -0.61 23.54
C ASN A 441 26.54 0.64 23.14
N SER A 442 26.40 0.92 21.83
CA SER A 442 25.71 2.11 21.31
C SER A 442 24.27 2.22 21.78
N ASP A 443 23.65 1.09 22.07
CA ASP A 443 22.23 1.00 22.42
C ASP A 443 22.01 1.19 23.93
N TYR A 444 23.07 1.25 24.75
CA TYR A 444 22.97 1.35 26.21
C TYR A 444 22.25 2.62 26.66
N SER A 445 22.47 3.76 26.01
CA SER A 445 21.74 5.00 26.36
C SER A 445 20.26 4.91 25.98
N TYR A 446 19.94 4.28 24.85
CA TYR A 446 18.57 4.08 24.39
C TYR A 446 17.75 3.21 25.36
N TYR A 447 18.32 2.11 25.87
CA TYR A 447 17.64 1.26 26.87
C TYR A 447 17.47 1.95 28.23
N VAL A 448 18.42 2.79 28.65
CA VAL A 448 18.33 3.56 29.90
C VAL A 448 17.21 4.61 29.79
N ASP A 449 17.15 5.36 28.70
CA ASP A 449 16.15 6.41 28.47
C ASP A 449 14.74 5.81 28.35
N MET A 450 14.60 4.65 27.72
CA MET A 450 13.31 3.96 27.61
C MET A 450 12.84 3.39 28.98
N CYS A 451 13.75 2.83 29.78
CA CYS A 451 13.44 2.38 31.14
C CYS A 451 13.03 3.56 32.04
N GLU A 452 13.70 4.70 31.91
CA GLU A 452 13.38 5.94 32.61
C GLU A 452 12.01 6.49 32.20
N PHE A 453 11.67 6.40 30.90
CA PHE A 453 10.35 6.78 30.38
C PHE A 453 9.22 5.88 30.91
N ILE A 454 9.38 4.55 30.86
CA ILE A 454 8.37 3.58 31.34
C ILE A 454 8.16 3.68 32.87
N CYS A 455 9.22 4.04 33.60
CA CYS A 455 9.18 4.28 35.04
C CYS A 455 8.78 5.72 35.40
N SER A 456 8.55 6.59 34.41
CA SER A 456 8.19 7.98 34.67
C SER A 456 6.84 8.07 35.37
N ARG A 457 6.72 9.03 36.29
CA ARG A 457 5.46 9.27 37.03
C ARG A 457 4.29 9.58 36.11
N ALA A 458 4.54 10.18 34.94
CA ALA A 458 3.52 10.49 33.96
C ALA A 458 2.95 9.22 33.31
N VAL A 459 3.82 8.31 32.86
CA VAL A 459 3.42 7.03 32.25
C VAL A 459 2.75 6.13 33.29
N VAL A 460 3.31 6.01 34.49
CA VAL A 460 2.69 5.23 35.58
C VAL A 460 1.29 5.77 35.90
N LYS A 461 1.14 7.09 36.03
CA LYS A 461 -0.17 7.72 36.28
C LYS A 461 -1.12 7.48 35.10
N LEU A 462 -0.66 7.56 33.86
CA LEU A 462 -1.48 7.26 32.68
C LEU A 462 -1.98 5.80 32.72
N CYS A 463 -1.09 4.83 32.96
CA CYS A 463 -1.45 3.42 33.07
C CYS A 463 -2.45 3.14 34.21
N GLU A 464 -2.32 3.83 35.35
CA GLU A 464 -3.23 3.69 36.50
C GLU A 464 -4.60 4.33 36.26
N THR A 465 -4.62 5.53 35.65
CA THR A 465 -5.83 6.37 35.56
C THR A 465 -6.57 6.24 34.23
N SER A 466 -5.95 5.71 33.18
CA SER A 466 -6.58 5.50 31.88
C SER A 466 -7.69 4.44 31.96
N GLU A 467 -8.80 4.71 31.27
CA GLU A 467 -9.84 3.71 31.02
C GLU A 467 -9.37 2.67 29.99
N ASP A 468 -8.51 3.07 29.04
CA ASP A 468 -7.85 2.13 28.12
C ASP A 468 -6.69 1.43 28.83
N LYS A 469 -6.85 0.13 29.07
CA LYS A 469 -5.90 -0.71 29.79
C LYS A 469 -4.77 -1.26 28.93
N ARG A 470 -4.78 -1.04 27.61
CA ARG A 470 -3.68 -1.42 26.70
C ARG A 470 -2.36 -0.80 27.14
N TYR A 471 -2.36 0.46 27.57
CA TYR A 471 -1.15 1.13 28.07
C TYR A 471 -0.56 0.45 29.31
N ALA A 472 -1.41 -0.03 30.21
CA ALA A 472 -0.95 -0.75 31.40
C ALA A 472 -0.37 -2.12 31.04
N ARG A 473 -1.02 -2.86 30.13
CA ARG A 473 -0.53 -4.16 29.63
C ARG A 473 0.80 -4.02 28.90
N ALA A 474 0.91 -3.11 27.94
CA ALA A 474 2.14 -2.85 27.19
C ALA A 474 3.31 -2.50 28.13
N ARG A 475 3.06 -1.63 29.12
CA ARG A 475 4.05 -1.33 30.17
C ARG A 475 4.46 -2.57 30.96
N ASN A 476 3.49 -3.36 31.42
CA ASN A 476 3.76 -4.54 32.23
C ASN A 476 4.54 -5.61 31.43
N ALA A 477 4.24 -5.77 30.14
CA ALA A 477 5.00 -6.64 29.24
C ALA A 477 6.48 -6.24 29.19
N ARG A 478 6.76 -4.93 28.99
CA ARG A 478 8.13 -4.40 28.93
C ARG A 478 8.91 -4.57 30.24
N LEU A 479 8.25 -4.41 31.38
CA LEU A 479 8.85 -4.69 32.69
C LEU A 479 9.25 -6.17 32.81
N ILE A 480 8.34 -7.08 32.44
CA ILE A 480 8.61 -8.53 32.47
C ILE A 480 9.81 -8.87 31.58
N MET A 481 9.82 -8.38 30.33
CA MET A 481 10.96 -8.57 29.40
C MET A 481 12.28 -8.05 29.98
N SER A 482 12.22 -6.98 30.80
CA SER A 482 13.36 -6.38 31.49
C SER A 482 13.72 -7.08 32.81
N ASN A 483 13.16 -8.27 33.08
CA ASN A 483 13.34 -9.06 34.30
C ASN A 483 12.73 -8.45 35.58
N GLU A 484 11.69 -7.64 35.44
CA GLU A 484 10.93 -7.08 36.56
C GLU A 484 9.48 -7.56 36.51
N VAL A 485 9.01 -8.23 37.57
CA VAL A 485 7.61 -8.68 37.67
C VAL A 485 6.75 -7.60 38.35
N PRO A 486 5.89 -6.87 37.60
CA PRO A 486 5.07 -5.80 38.16
C PRO A 486 3.94 -6.32 39.05
N ASP A 487 3.31 -5.39 39.79
CA ASP A 487 2.04 -5.64 40.46
C ASP A 487 0.88 -5.53 39.46
N MET A 488 0.09 -6.59 39.33
CA MET A 488 -0.98 -6.75 38.35
C MET A 488 -2.24 -7.24 39.07
N PRO A 489 -2.93 -6.34 39.81
CA PRO A 489 -4.01 -6.72 40.72
C PRO A 489 -5.28 -7.21 40.02
N THR A 490 -5.42 -6.92 38.72
CA THR A 490 -6.61 -7.22 37.91
C THR A 490 -6.20 -7.85 36.59
N ASP A 491 -7.09 -8.63 35.99
CA ASP A 491 -6.79 -9.36 34.76
C ASP A 491 -6.64 -8.44 33.54
N ASP A 492 -7.30 -7.29 33.53
CA ASP A 492 -7.25 -6.29 32.46
C ASP A 492 -5.87 -5.60 32.32
N VAL A 493 -4.98 -5.72 33.31
CA VAL A 493 -3.61 -5.18 33.24
C VAL A 493 -2.54 -6.25 33.03
N LYS A 494 -2.93 -7.53 32.92
CA LYS A 494 -2.00 -8.62 32.61
C LYS A 494 -1.72 -8.65 31.11
N PRO A 495 -0.45 -8.56 30.66
CA PRO A 495 -0.13 -8.65 29.25
C PRO A 495 -0.33 -10.06 28.71
N TYR A 496 -0.85 -10.16 27.48
CA TYR A 496 -0.98 -11.44 26.79
C TYR A 496 0.34 -11.88 26.15
N CYS A 497 1.07 -10.95 25.52
CA CYS A 497 2.42 -11.15 25.00
C CYS A 497 3.45 -10.36 25.82
N PHE A 498 4.51 -11.03 26.27
CA PHE A 498 5.60 -10.42 27.06
C PHE A 498 6.97 -11.06 26.79
N TRP A 499 7.10 -11.71 25.63
CA TRP A 499 8.31 -12.41 25.18
C TRP A 499 8.81 -11.90 23.81
N HIS A 500 8.15 -10.88 23.27
CA HIS A 500 8.52 -10.20 22.03
C HIS A 500 8.64 -8.69 22.30
N PRO A 501 9.68 -8.00 21.80
CA PRO A 501 10.73 -8.52 20.91
C PRO A 501 11.77 -9.41 21.59
N ASP A 502 11.86 -9.34 22.93
CA ASP A 502 12.86 -10.03 23.72
C ASP A 502 12.24 -10.88 24.83
N THR A 503 12.90 -11.98 25.19
CA THR A 503 12.46 -12.87 26.27
C THR A 503 13.12 -12.47 27.59
N ALA A 504 12.35 -12.48 28.69
CA ALA A 504 12.91 -12.44 30.03
C ALA A 504 13.72 -13.71 30.34
N ASN A 505 14.54 -13.66 31.39
CA ASN A 505 15.26 -14.83 31.89
C ASN A 505 14.31 -15.84 32.55
N GLU A 506 14.79 -17.09 32.66
CA GLU A 506 13.99 -18.22 33.18
C GLU A 506 13.49 -17.98 34.62
N GLU A 507 14.28 -17.34 35.48
CA GLU A 507 13.89 -17.09 36.87
C GLU A 507 12.78 -16.04 37.00
N THR A 508 12.79 -15.02 36.12
CA THR A 508 11.70 -14.03 36.02
C THR A 508 10.39 -14.73 35.69
N TYR A 509 10.40 -15.65 34.72
CA TYR A 509 9.21 -16.41 34.35
C TYR A 509 8.74 -17.37 35.45
N ARG A 510 9.66 -18.02 36.16
CA ARG A 510 9.34 -18.83 37.35
C ARG A 510 8.67 -18.00 38.43
N LEU A 511 9.21 -16.80 38.70
CA LEU A 511 8.60 -15.84 39.64
C LEU A 511 7.22 -15.37 39.17
N LEU A 512 7.07 -15.08 37.88
CA LEU A 512 5.82 -14.62 37.27
C LEU A 512 4.72 -15.69 37.43
N ALA A 513 5.00 -16.94 37.05
CA ALA A 513 4.06 -18.06 37.19
C ALA A 513 3.74 -18.37 38.66
N THR A 514 4.70 -18.18 39.57
CA THR A 514 4.47 -18.36 41.01
C THR A 514 3.55 -17.27 41.58
N ARG A 515 3.74 -16.01 41.17
CA ARG A 515 2.94 -14.88 41.67
C ARG A 515 1.56 -14.80 41.02
N TYR A 516 1.45 -15.13 39.73
CA TYR A 516 0.21 -15.14 38.96
C TYR A 516 0.03 -16.50 38.26
N PRO A 517 -0.50 -17.51 38.98
CA PRO A 517 -0.65 -18.87 38.45
C PRO A 517 -1.53 -18.96 37.20
N ASP A 518 -2.45 -18.03 37.01
CA ASP A 518 -3.30 -17.94 35.81
C ASP A 518 -2.54 -17.56 34.54
N MET A 519 -1.32 -17.00 34.67
CA MET A 519 -0.43 -16.68 33.56
C MET A 519 0.48 -17.85 33.15
N ALA A 520 0.31 -19.05 33.73
CA ALA A 520 1.17 -20.21 33.44
C ALA A 520 1.21 -20.58 31.93
N TYR A 521 0.10 -20.45 31.20
CA TYR A 521 0.08 -20.73 29.76
C TYR A 521 0.83 -19.69 28.91
N PRO A 522 0.60 -18.36 29.08
CA PRO A 522 1.47 -17.35 28.50
C PRO A 522 2.96 -17.53 28.84
N VAL A 523 3.28 -17.91 30.09
CA VAL A 523 4.66 -18.24 30.48
C VAL A 523 5.18 -19.47 29.74
N GLY A 524 4.34 -20.51 29.57
CA GLY A 524 4.67 -21.68 28.76
C GLY A 524 4.97 -21.34 27.31
N ARG A 525 4.23 -20.39 26.71
CA ARG A 525 4.53 -19.87 25.37
C ARG A 525 5.83 -19.08 25.33
N ALA A 526 6.11 -18.26 26.34
CA ALA A 526 7.41 -17.60 26.47
C ALA A 526 8.57 -18.62 26.58
N CYS A 527 8.37 -19.74 27.28
CA CYS A 527 9.34 -20.84 27.35
C CYS A 527 9.55 -21.50 25.98
N ALA A 528 8.48 -21.66 25.19
CA ALA A 528 8.57 -22.17 23.83
C ALA A 528 9.39 -21.26 22.90
N VAL A 529 9.36 -19.94 23.08
CA VAL A 529 10.23 -19.00 22.35
C VAL A 529 11.67 -19.04 22.86
N ALA A 530 11.86 -18.98 24.18
CA ALA A 530 13.18 -18.86 24.81
C ALA A 530 13.97 -20.18 24.85
N GLY A 531 13.29 -21.32 24.71
CA GLY A 531 13.90 -22.64 24.84
C GLY A 531 14.04 -23.14 26.29
N TYR A 532 13.22 -22.65 27.21
CA TYR A 532 13.26 -23.04 28.63
C TYR A 532 12.44 -24.31 28.88
N ASP A 533 12.91 -25.45 28.37
CA ASP A 533 12.23 -26.75 28.48
C ASP A 533 12.09 -27.24 29.92
N GLY A 534 13.09 -26.98 30.77
CA GLY A 534 13.04 -27.27 32.20
C GLY A 534 11.88 -26.55 32.88
N LEU A 535 11.80 -25.23 32.76
CA LEU A 535 10.70 -24.43 33.30
C LEU A 535 9.36 -24.84 32.71
N TYR A 536 9.28 -25.10 31.40
CA TYR A 536 8.05 -25.57 30.77
C TYR A 536 7.47 -26.83 31.45
N HIS A 537 8.33 -27.78 31.82
CA HIS A 537 7.91 -28.96 32.58
C HIS A 537 7.50 -28.66 34.02
N GLU A 538 8.12 -27.66 34.66
CA GLU A 538 7.73 -27.22 36.02
C GLU A 538 6.33 -26.60 36.06
N LEU A 539 5.87 -25.97 34.97
CA LEU A 539 4.55 -25.33 34.90
C LEU A 539 3.38 -26.32 34.97
N ASP A 540 3.61 -27.59 34.66
CA ASP A 540 2.59 -28.67 34.67
C ASP A 540 1.30 -28.31 33.91
N ILE A 541 1.46 -27.66 32.76
CA ILE A 541 0.35 -27.23 31.89
C ILE A 541 -0.03 -28.32 30.87
N LEU A 542 -1.26 -28.25 30.36
CA LEU A 542 -1.74 -29.18 29.33
C LEU A 542 -0.96 -29.00 28.01
N PRO A 543 -0.85 -30.06 27.17
CA PRO A 543 -0.25 -29.96 25.85
C PRO A 543 -1.05 -29.01 24.94
N GLU A 544 -0.56 -27.78 24.83
CA GLU A 544 -1.27 -26.66 24.24
C GLU A 544 -0.80 -26.42 22.79
N VAL A 545 -1.74 -26.21 21.87
CA VAL A 545 -1.45 -26.16 20.42
C VAL A 545 -0.71 -24.89 19.98
N SER A 546 -0.99 -23.72 20.56
CA SER A 546 -0.28 -22.48 20.25
C SER A 546 1.15 -22.50 20.79
N ILE A 547 1.38 -23.08 21.97
CA ILE A 547 2.73 -23.35 22.48
C ILE A 547 3.48 -24.31 21.53
N ALA A 548 2.81 -25.33 20.99
CA ALA A 548 3.42 -26.23 20.02
C ALA A 548 3.78 -25.52 18.70
N GLU A 549 2.90 -24.65 18.18
CA GLU A 549 3.20 -23.86 16.96
C GLU A 549 4.40 -22.94 17.18
N GLU A 550 4.45 -22.23 18.30
CA GLU A 550 5.55 -21.33 18.68
C GLU A 550 6.87 -22.10 18.89
N ALA A 551 6.80 -23.26 19.56
CA ALA A 551 7.95 -24.12 19.81
C ALA A 551 8.50 -24.72 18.52
N ARG A 552 7.63 -25.05 17.56
CA ARG A 552 8.05 -25.52 16.23
C ARG A 552 8.78 -24.42 15.48
N GLU A 553 8.23 -23.20 15.46
CA GLU A 553 8.86 -22.05 14.80
C GLU A 553 10.25 -21.78 15.37
N SER A 554 10.38 -21.80 16.70
CA SER A 554 11.63 -21.52 17.40
C SER A 554 12.62 -22.70 17.40
N SER A 555 12.22 -23.89 16.91
CA SER A 555 13.01 -25.12 17.02
C SER A 555 14.32 -25.12 16.24
N ALA A 556 14.42 -24.30 15.19
CA ALA A 556 15.64 -24.12 14.42
C ALA A 556 16.67 -23.26 15.18
N ALA A 557 16.21 -22.34 16.03
CA ALA A 557 17.06 -21.40 16.75
C ALA A 557 17.61 -21.98 18.06
N ASN A 558 16.84 -22.83 18.76
CA ASN A 558 17.30 -23.44 20.00
C ASN A 558 16.71 -24.85 20.24
N ALA A 559 17.49 -25.70 20.91
CA ALA A 559 17.14 -27.12 21.13
C ALA A 559 16.02 -27.31 22.18
N GLY A 560 15.84 -26.35 23.10
CA GLY A 560 14.81 -26.41 24.13
C GLY A 560 13.40 -26.27 23.54
N SER A 561 13.19 -25.35 22.60
CA SER A 561 11.96 -25.22 21.83
C SER A 561 11.62 -26.52 21.11
N LYS A 562 12.62 -27.16 20.50
CA LYS A 562 12.44 -28.49 19.89
C LYS A 562 12.00 -29.54 20.91
N ALA A 563 12.58 -29.56 22.12
CA ALA A 563 12.21 -30.49 23.17
C ALA A 563 10.76 -30.29 23.64
N ILE A 564 10.33 -29.02 23.80
CA ILE A 564 8.95 -28.65 24.14
C ILE A 564 7.99 -29.12 23.04
N PHE A 565 8.28 -28.82 21.78
CA PHE A 565 7.48 -29.26 20.65
C PHE A 565 7.35 -30.79 20.61
N ASP A 566 8.47 -31.51 20.66
CA ASP A 566 8.49 -32.98 20.64
C ASP A 566 7.76 -33.56 21.86
N HIS A 567 7.77 -32.88 23.01
CA HIS A 567 7.02 -33.29 24.20
C HIS A 567 5.51 -33.16 24.00
N ILE A 568 5.04 -32.00 23.53
CA ILE A 568 3.61 -31.74 23.28
C ILE A 568 3.09 -32.72 22.23
N MET A 569 3.82 -32.89 21.12
CA MET A 569 3.40 -33.74 20.00
C MET A 569 3.46 -35.24 20.29
N LYS A 570 4.13 -35.66 21.38
CA LYS A 570 4.07 -37.06 21.88
C LYS A 570 2.82 -37.34 22.71
N GLN A 571 2.11 -36.30 23.15
CA GLN A 571 0.89 -36.49 23.93
C GLN A 571 -0.24 -37.03 23.04
N PRO A 572 -1.12 -37.88 23.57
CA PRO A 572 -2.21 -38.49 22.80
C PRO A 572 -3.28 -37.48 22.35
N VAL A 573 -3.37 -36.34 23.04
CA VAL A 573 -4.38 -35.29 22.86
C VAL A 573 -3.73 -33.95 23.14
N CYS A 574 -4.03 -32.95 22.30
CA CYS A 574 -3.68 -31.55 22.53
C CYS A 574 -4.93 -30.71 22.86
N TYR A 575 -4.71 -29.52 23.40
CA TYR A 575 -5.74 -28.60 23.89
C TYR A 575 -5.56 -27.21 23.26
N ALA A 576 -6.67 -26.53 22.98
CA ALA A 576 -6.66 -25.11 22.64
C ALA A 576 -7.01 -24.32 23.90
N VAL A 577 -5.98 -23.80 24.56
CA VAL A 577 -6.11 -23.02 25.79
C VAL A 577 -5.88 -21.54 25.51
N LEU A 578 -4.94 -21.22 24.62
CA LEU A 578 -4.67 -19.85 24.18
C LEU A 578 -5.54 -19.51 22.96
N ASP A 579 -6.01 -18.26 22.90
CA ASP A 579 -6.74 -17.71 21.76
C ASP A 579 -6.17 -16.32 21.42
N ASP A 580 -5.39 -16.26 20.34
CA ASP A 580 -4.68 -15.05 19.91
C ASP A 580 -5.59 -14.01 19.27
N TYR A 581 -6.76 -14.41 18.75
CA TYR A 581 -7.74 -13.46 18.20
C TYR A 581 -8.39 -12.62 19.30
N THR A 582 -8.59 -13.24 20.47
CA THR A 582 -9.25 -12.59 21.61
C THR A 582 -8.28 -12.22 22.74
N ARG A 583 -7.02 -12.65 22.65
CA ARG A 583 -5.99 -12.52 23.68
C ARG A 583 -6.43 -13.11 25.02
N SER A 584 -7.00 -14.32 24.97
CA SER A 584 -7.62 -14.94 26.14
C SER A 584 -7.06 -16.33 26.48
N VAL A 585 -7.26 -16.76 27.72
CA VAL A 585 -6.75 -18.04 28.27
C VAL A 585 -7.91 -18.86 28.84
N HIS A 586 -8.22 -20.00 28.22
CA HIS A 586 -9.36 -20.86 28.51
C HIS A 586 -9.00 -22.14 29.27
N HIS A 587 -8.22 -22.04 30.36
CA HIS A 587 -7.68 -23.21 31.06
C HIS A 587 -8.71 -24.03 31.85
N GLN A 588 -9.89 -23.48 32.16
CA GLN A 588 -10.93 -24.16 32.96
C GLN A 588 -11.73 -25.17 32.15
N ASN A 589 -11.96 -24.89 30.86
CA ASN A 589 -12.70 -25.76 29.95
C ASN A 589 -12.09 -25.70 28.55
N PRO A 590 -10.84 -26.15 28.39
CA PRO A 590 -10.13 -26.03 27.12
C PRO A 590 -10.71 -26.98 26.07
N ARG A 591 -10.76 -26.52 24.82
CA ARG A 591 -11.27 -27.33 23.71
C ARG A 591 -10.30 -28.49 23.43
N SER A 592 -10.86 -29.68 23.26
CA SER A 592 -10.10 -30.91 23.03
C SER A 592 -10.93 -31.97 22.27
N PRO A 593 -10.33 -32.76 21.34
CA PRO A 593 -8.96 -32.62 20.85
C PRO A 593 -8.81 -31.34 20.02
N ALA A 594 -7.68 -30.66 20.22
CA ALA A 594 -7.25 -29.54 19.40
C ALA A 594 -6.08 -29.95 18.52
N PHE A 595 -5.89 -29.22 17.43
CA PHE A 595 -4.79 -29.43 16.50
C PHE A 595 -4.17 -28.11 16.11
N MET A 596 -2.91 -28.15 15.73
CA MET A 596 -2.22 -26.99 15.14
C MET A 596 -2.91 -26.66 13.82
N ASN A 597 -3.25 -25.39 13.63
CA ASN A 597 -4.10 -24.92 12.55
C ASN A 597 -3.66 -23.56 12.00
N GLY A 598 -2.50 -23.04 12.41
CA GLY A 598 -2.01 -21.73 11.94
C GLY A 598 -2.85 -20.57 12.47
N ASP A 599 -3.42 -20.74 13.67
CA ASP A 599 -4.22 -19.74 14.39
C ASP A 599 -3.40 -19.08 15.51
N THR A 600 -2.07 -19.20 15.46
CA THR A 600 -1.13 -18.65 16.44
C THR A 600 -0.27 -17.57 15.80
N ALA A 601 -0.15 -16.44 16.47
CA ALA A 601 0.76 -15.36 16.14
C ALA A 601 2.20 -15.73 16.55
N VAL A 602 2.85 -16.59 15.78
CA VAL A 602 4.23 -17.01 16.06
C VAL A 602 5.22 -15.86 15.92
N ARG A 603 6.39 -15.94 16.56
CA ARG A 603 7.40 -14.87 16.61
C ARG A 603 7.66 -14.15 15.28
N SER A 604 7.85 -14.88 14.19
CA SER A 604 8.13 -14.30 12.87
C SER A 604 6.99 -13.43 12.34
N THR A 605 5.76 -13.68 12.77
CA THR A 605 4.58 -12.85 12.42
C THR A 605 4.51 -11.55 13.23
N LEU A 606 5.29 -11.43 14.31
CA LEU A 606 5.37 -10.24 15.17
C LEU A 606 6.56 -9.34 14.83
N ASP A 607 7.52 -9.82 14.03
CA ASP A 607 8.69 -9.02 13.59
C ASP A 607 8.34 -8.03 12.45
N VAL A 608 7.05 -7.87 12.18
CA VAL A 608 6.52 -6.90 11.25
C VAL A 608 6.39 -5.56 11.96
N THR A 609 6.70 -4.49 11.26
CA THR A 609 6.68 -3.14 11.83
C THR A 609 6.06 -2.14 10.87
N VAL A 610 5.45 -1.11 11.44
CA VAL A 610 4.61 -0.12 10.75
C VAL A 610 4.89 1.26 11.34
N THR A 611 5.17 2.25 10.51
CA THR A 611 5.27 3.61 11.01
C THR A 611 3.90 4.16 11.39
N PRO A 612 3.80 5.10 12.37
CA PRO A 612 2.54 5.76 12.71
C PRO A 612 1.79 6.40 11.52
N ARG A 613 2.51 6.70 10.42
CA ARG A 613 1.91 7.23 9.18
C ARG A 613 1.22 6.15 8.34
N ASP A 614 1.67 4.91 8.43
CA ASP A 614 1.15 3.76 7.68
C ASP A 614 0.09 2.98 8.49
N VAL A 615 -0.08 3.31 9.78
CA VAL A 615 -1.12 2.77 10.67
C VAL A 615 -2.55 2.94 10.13
N PRO A 616 -2.97 4.08 9.53
CA PRO A 616 -4.33 4.25 9.03
C PRO A 616 -4.68 3.28 7.90
N ASP A 617 -3.71 2.93 7.04
CA ASP A 617 -3.88 1.96 5.95
C ASP A 617 -3.85 0.52 6.50
N TRP A 618 -3.07 0.25 7.55
CA TRP A 618 -3.07 -1.05 8.24
C TRP A 618 -4.38 -1.28 9.02
N CYS A 619 -4.99 -0.25 9.61
CA CYS A 619 -6.16 -0.38 10.50
C CYS A 619 -7.39 -1.03 9.85
N ASP A 620 -7.51 -1.02 8.52
CA ASP A 620 -8.58 -1.75 7.82
C ASP A 620 -8.32 -3.26 7.76
N THR A 621 -7.07 -3.68 7.95
CA THR A 621 -6.70 -5.09 8.14
C THR A 621 -6.94 -5.54 9.58
N ARG A 622 -8.22 -5.68 9.94
CA ARG A 622 -8.70 -6.45 11.11
C ARG A 622 -8.34 -7.95 11.04
N HIS A 623 -7.39 -8.31 10.18
CA HIS A 623 -7.06 -9.66 9.72
C HIS A 623 -5.83 -10.24 10.40
N PHE A 624 -5.03 -9.42 11.12
CA PHE A 624 -3.78 -9.87 11.71
C PHE A 624 -3.72 -9.74 13.23
N PHE A 625 -2.99 -10.66 13.86
CA PHE A 625 -2.90 -10.79 15.31
C PHE A 625 -2.20 -9.57 15.94
N ASP A 626 -2.92 -8.82 16.79
CA ASP A 626 -2.37 -7.74 17.63
C ASP A 626 -2.18 -8.22 19.08
N ILE A 627 -1.37 -9.27 19.26
CA ILE A 627 -1.13 -9.87 20.58
C ILE A 627 -0.15 -9.05 21.44
N ALA A 628 0.67 -8.21 20.82
CA ALA A 628 1.56 -7.26 21.49
C ALA A 628 0.85 -5.96 21.90
N GLU A 629 -0.33 -5.69 21.33
CA GLU A 629 -1.20 -4.55 21.63
C GLU A 629 -0.59 -3.19 21.30
N ASP A 630 0.40 -3.20 20.42
CA ASP A 630 1.10 -2.04 19.89
C ASP A 630 0.82 -1.82 18.39
N TYR A 631 -0.05 -2.63 17.78
CA TYR A 631 -0.36 -2.59 16.35
C TYR A 631 0.88 -2.69 15.45
N HIS A 632 1.93 -3.36 15.92
CA HIS A 632 3.21 -3.45 15.20
C HIS A 632 3.85 -2.07 14.93
N VAL A 633 3.52 -1.05 15.72
CA VAL A 633 4.00 0.31 15.49
C VAL A 633 5.49 0.42 15.83
N ALA A 634 6.29 0.88 14.87
CA ALA A 634 7.72 1.17 15.03
C ALA A 634 8.16 2.40 14.22
N GLU A 635 9.46 2.72 14.26
CA GLU A 635 10.04 3.86 13.54
C GLU A 635 10.14 3.64 12.02
N VAL A 636 10.18 2.38 11.59
CA VAL A 636 10.29 1.97 10.18
C VAL A 636 9.19 0.98 9.83
N THR A 637 8.78 0.97 8.56
CA THR A 637 7.81 0.00 8.04
C THR A 637 8.55 -1.15 7.37
N THR A 638 8.49 -2.35 7.95
CA THR A 638 8.92 -3.61 7.30
C THR A 638 7.78 -4.27 6.51
N HIS A 639 6.58 -3.71 6.68
CA HIS A 639 5.35 -3.79 5.88
C HIS A 639 5.37 -4.63 4.61
N ARG A 640 5.86 -3.96 3.57
CA ARG A 640 5.66 -4.30 2.15
C ARG A 640 6.10 -5.72 1.79
N SER A 641 7.08 -6.26 2.51
CA SER A 641 7.56 -7.64 2.32
C SER A 641 6.65 -8.70 2.95
N PHE A 642 5.93 -8.35 4.01
CA PHE A 642 5.07 -9.26 4.77
C PHE A 642 3.74 -9.53 4.06
N PHE A 643 3.05 -8.51 3.53
CA PHE A 643 1.82 -8.76 2.74
C PHE A 643 2.11 -9.59 1.49
N ALA A 644 3.20 -9.28 0.79
CA ALA A 644 3.64 -10.05 -0.38
C ALA A 644 3.95 -11.53 -0.03
N SER A 645 4.45 -11.80 1.18
CA SER A 645 4.69 -13.16 1.65
C SER A 645 3.43 -13.86 2.20
N GLN A 646 2.43 -13.11 2.69
CA GLN A 646 1.19 -13.70 3.21
C GLN A 646 0.32 -14.34 2.12
N GLY A 647 0.26 -13.69 0.96
CA GLY A 647 -0.47 -14.19 -0.20
C GLY A 647 0.18 -15.42 -0.82
N THR A 648 1.46 -15.65 -0.57
CA THR A 648 2.26 -16.64 -1.31
C THR A 648 2.40 -17.94 -0.53
N LEU A 649 1.91 -19.04 -1.10
CA LEU A 649 2.06 -20.36 -0.51
C LEU A 649 3.47 -20.93 -0.81
N PRO A 650 4.27 -21.30 0.21
CA PRO A 650 5.58 -21.89 -0.02
C PRO A 650 5.50 -23.17 -0.87
N PRO A 651 6.46 -23.41 -1.79
CA PRO A 651 6.44 -24.57 -2.70
C PRO A 651 6.29 -25.93 -2.00
N GLU A 652 6.90 -26.09 -0.83
CA GLU A 652 6.83 -27.30 0.00
C GLU A 652 5.44 -27.56 0.61
N HIS A 653 4.53 -26.58 0.54
CA HIS A 653 3.18 -26.65 1.10
C HIS A 653 2.08 -26.66 0.05
N VAL A 654 2.44 -26.63 -1.24
CA VAL A 654 1.49 -26.71 -2.37
C VAL A 654 0.62 -27.96 -2.31
N GLU A 655 1.16 -29.08 -1.80
CA GLU A 655 0.39 -30.33 -1.64
C GLU A 655 -0.83 -30.19 -0.71
N LEU A 656 -0.83 -29.21 0.20
CA LEU A 656 -1.93 -28.94 1.10
C LEU A 656 -3.18 -28.48 0.35
N LEU A 657 -3.05 -27.92 -0.87
CA LEU A 657 -4.19 -27.46 -1.67
C LEU A 657 -5.07 -28.63 -2.12
N TYR A 658 -4.47 -29.73 -2.57
CA TYR A 658 -5.20 -30.85 -3.20
C TYR A 658 -5.19 -32.16 -2.38
N SER A 659 -4.41 -32.23 -1.30
CA SER A 659 -4.42 -33.38 -0.38
C SER A 659 -5.34 -33.13 0.82
N PRO A 660 -5.87 -34.19 1.47
CA PRO A 660 -6.53 -34.05 2.77
C PRO A 660 -5.64 -33.30 3.76
N LEU A 661 -6.18 -32.27 4.42
CA LEU A 661 -5.40 -31.49 5.39
C LEU A 661 -4.96 -32.39 6.55
N PRO A 662 -3.65 -32.45 6.87
CA PRO A 662 -3.15 -33.22 8.01
C PRO A 662 -3.81 -32.70 9.29
N SER A 663 -4.04 -33.52 10.32
CA SER A 663 -4.73 -33.05 11.53
C SER A 663 -4.01 -31.86 12.15
N HIS A 664 -2.68 -31.94 12.29
CA HIS A 664 -1.83 -30.80 12.64
C HIS A 664 -1.24 -30.18 11.38
N LEU A 665 -1.59 -28.92 11.09
CA LEU A 665 -0.97 -28.17 10.02
C LEU A 665 0.51 -27.88 10.33
N PRO A 666 1.37 -27.72 9.31
CA PRO A 666 2.66 -27.07 9.48
C PRO A 666 2.48 -25.63 9.97
N THR A 667 3.52 -25.04 10.56
CA THR A 667 3.51 -23.62 10.93
C THR A 667 3.67 -22.81 9.66
N ILE A 668 2.57 -22.31 9.11
CA ILE A 668 2.52 -21.57 7.84
C ILE A 668 1.49 -20.45 7.93
N ILE A 669 1.65 -19.44 7.07
CA ILE A 669 0.58 -18.50 6.77
C ILE A 669 -0.44 -19.25 5.88
N LYS A 670 -1.65 -19.46 6.42
CA LYS A 670 -2.66 -20.34 5.81
C LYS A 670 -3.69 -19.59 4.95
N ASP A 671 -3.54 -18.29 4.75
CA ASP A 671 -4.45 -17.43 3.99
C ASP A 671 -4.74 -18.01 2.60
N PRO A 672 -3.73 -18.51 1.85
CA PRO A 672 -3.99 -19.16 0.58
C PRO A 672 -4.93 -20.37 0.69
N LEU A 673 -4.82 -21.16 1.76
CA LEU A 673 -5.68 -22.32 1.97
C LEU A 673 -7.13 -21.91 2.30
N ILE A 674 -7.33 -20.79 3.00
CA ILE A 674 -8.65 -20.26 3.38
C ILE A 674 -9.39 -19.82 2.12
N VAL A 675 -8.77 -18.92 1.34
CA VAL A 675 -9.36 -18.33 0.14
C VAL A 675 -9.67 -19.42 -0.89
N MET A 676 -8.79 -20.38 -1.05
CA MET A 676 -8.99 -21.54 -1.90
C MET A 676 -10.19 -22.40 -1.50
N ALA A 677 -10.30 -22.73 -0.21
CA ALA A 677 -11.42 -23.50 0.29
C ALA A 677 -12.76 -22.74 0.10
N ALA A 678 -12.74 -21.42 0.24
CA ALA A 678 -13.89 -20.56 -0.07
C ALA A 678 -14.24 -20.59 -1.57
N TYR A 679 -13.25 -20.40 -2.45
CA TYR A 679 -13.42 -20.36 -3.91
C TYR A 679 -14.02 -21.66 -4.47
N GLU A 680 -13.58 -22.81 -3.97
CA GLU A 680 -14.14 -24.13 -4.33
C GLU A 680 -15.53 -24.40 -3.71
N GLY A 681 -15.95 -23.61 -2.71
CA GLY A 681 -17.10 -23.92 -1.86
C GLY A 681 -16.90 -25.19 -1.03
N ASN A 682 -15.64 -25.50 -0.66
CA ASN A 682 -15.29 -26.68 0.12
C ASN A 682 -15.58 -26.45 1.60
N LEU A 683 -16.80 -26.77 2.03
CA LEU A 683 -17.31 -26.43 3.36
C LEU A 683 -16.43 -26.98 4.50
N ASP A 684 -16.02 -28.24 4.44
CA ASP A 684 -15.25 -28.88 5.51
C ASP A 684 -13.86 -28.25 5.67
N ARG A 685 -13.20 -27.92 4.55
CA ARG A 685 -11.92 -27.21 4.57
C ARG A 685 -12.09 -25.77 5.04
N TYR A 686 -13.11 -25.09 4.54
CA TYR A 686 -13.36 -23.69 4.85
C TYR A 686 -13.67 -23.49 6.34
N ILE A 687 -14.59 -24.27 6.92
CA ILE A 687 -14.89 -24.20 8.37
C ILE A 687 -13.65 -24.47 9.21
N ARG A 688 -12.81 -25.41 8.79
CA ARG A 688 -11.59 -25.75 9.52
C ARG A 688 -10.56 -24.62 9.47
N LEU A 689 -10.42 -23.94 8.34
CA LEU A 689 -9.32 -22.99 8.09
C LEU A 689 -9.68 -21.54 8.41
N ARG A 690 -10.94 -21.14 8.21
CA ARG A 690 -11.40 -19.74 8.28
C ARG A 690 -11.09 -19.10 9.63
N ARG A 691 -10.82 -17.79 9.56
CA ARG A 691 -10.60 -16.94 10.74
C ARG A 691 -11.90 -16.25 11.18
N PRO A 692 -11.92 -15.60 12.36
CA PRO A 692 -13.08 -14.80 12.79
C PRO A 692 -13.41 -13.65 11.83
N HIS A 693 -12.39 -13.06 11.20
CA HIS A 693 -12.51 -12.05 10.16
C HIS A 693 -11.99 -12.62 8.84
N MET A 694 -12.71 -12.35 7.75
CA MET A 694 -12.33 -12.79 6.40
C MET A 694 -10.97 -12.23 6.03
N VAL A 695 -10.09 -13.00 5.38
CA VAL A 695 -8.82 -12.48 4.85
C VAL A 695 -9.03 -11.78 3.51
N GLU A 696 -7.98 -11.14 3.00
CA GLU A 696 -8.02 -10.52 1.67
C GLU A 696 -8.42 -11.54 0.59
N GLN A 697 -9.22 -11.10 -0.39
CA GLN A 697 -9.85 -11.93 -1.44
C GLN A 697 -10.82 -13.04 -0.95
N GLU A 698 -10.99 -13.26 0.36
CA GLU A 698 -11.89 -14.30 0.87
C GLU A 698 -13.36 -13.99 0.53
N HIS A 699 -13.78 -12.72 0.57
CA HIS A 699 -15.16 -12.33 0.27
C HIS A 699 -15.58 -12.73 -1.16
N GLY A 700 -14.86 -12.29 -2.19
CA GLY A 700 -15.13 -12.66 -3.58
C GLY A 700 -15.03 -14.18 -3.82
N ALA A 701 -14.08 -14.86 -3.16
CA ALA A 701 -13.97 -16.32 -3.18
C ALA A 701 -15.20 -17.01 -2.56
N VAL A 702 -15.73 -16.50 -1.44
CA VAL A 702 -16.96 -16.99 -0.79
C VAL A 702 -18.15 -16.87 -1.74
N LEU A 703 -18.33 -15.70 -2.37
CA LEU A 703 -19.42 -15.49 -3.33
C LEU A 703 -19.37 -16.54 -4.45
N ARG A 704 -18.21 -16.68 -5.10
CA ARG A 704 -18.00 -17.69 -6.14
C ARG A 704 -18.28 -19.10 -5.60
N GLY A 705 -17.75 -19.46 -4.43
CA GLY A 705 -18.02 -20.75 -3.80
C GLY A 705 -19.52 -21.03 -3.58
N ILE A 706 -20.30 -20.03 -3.17
CA ILE A 706 -21.75 -20.12 -2.99
C ILE A 706 -22.45 -20.40 -4.33
N TYR A 707 -22.09 -19.66 -5.38
CA TYR A 707 -22.64 -19.84 -6.72
C TYR A 707 -22.39 -21.25 -7.27
N HIS A 708 -21.24 -21.85 -6.95
CA HIS A 708 -20.84 -23.17 -7.48
C HIS A 708 -21.24 -24.35 -6.59
N ASN A 709 -21.41 -24.17 -5.27
CA ASN A 709 -21.66 -25.26 -4.33
C ASN A 709 -22.93 -25.06 -3.46
N THR A 710 -23.93 -25.93 -3.63
CA THR A 710 -25.22 -25.83 -2.90
C THR A 710 -25.08 -26.07 -1.40
N THR A 711 -24.20 -26.97 -0.97
CA THR A 711 -24.00 -27.26 0.46
C THR A 711 -23.37 -26.06 1.15
N PHE A 712 -22.39 -25.43 0.51
CA PHE A 712 -21.76 -24.20 0.96
C PHE A 712 -22.76 -23.03 1.04
N ALA A 713 -23.56 -22.84 -0.02
CA ALA A 713 -24.65 -21.86 -0.04
C ALA A 713 -25.64 -22.09 1.09
N LYS A 714 -26.03 -23.35 1.35
CA LYS A 714 -26.96 -23.67 2.43
C LYS A 714 -26.37 -23.31 3.78
N TRP A 715 -25.10 -23.63 4.02
CA TRP A 715 -24.44 -23.29 5.28
C TRP A 715 -24.37 -21.76 5.48
N TRP A 716 -24.01 -21.01 4.44
CA TRP A 716 -23.98 -19.54 4.49
C TRP A 716 -25.36 -18.93 4.77
N SER A 717 -26.43 -19.47 4.19
CA SER A 717 -27.80 -19.03 4.48
C SER A 717 -28.23 -19.17 5.96
N LEU A 718 -27.48 -19.94 6.76
CA LEU A 718 -27.77 -20.17 8.19
C LEU A 718 -26.96 -19.25 9.11
N GLN A 719 -26.06 -18.40 8.59
CA GLN A 719 -25.18 -17.58 9.43
C GLN A 719 -25.86 -16.33 10.03
N GLY A 720 -27.13 -16.04 9.71
CA GLY A 720 -27.96 -14.99 10.32
C GLY A 720 -27.59 -13.56 9.91
N ASP A 721 -27.87 -12.57 10.76
CA ASP A 721 -27.58 -11.13 10.58
C ASP A 721 -26.08 -10.78 10.38
N LYS A 722 -25.21 -11.79 10.30
CA LYS A 722 -23.79 -11.68 9.99
C LYS A 722 -23.49 -11.79 8.50
N CYS A 723 -24.49 -12.07 7.66
CA CYS A 723 -24.32 -12.12 6.22
C CYS A 723 -24.42 -10.71 5.64
N GLU A 724 -23.37 -10.28 4.96
CA GLU A 724 -23.41 -9.13 4.07
C GLU A 724 -24.46 -9.34 2.96
N PHE A 725 -25.01 -8.25 2.44
CA PHE A 725 -26.10 -8.27 1.45
C PHE A 725 -25.75 -9.10 0.21
N ASP A 726 -24.49 -9.03 -0.24
CA ASP A 726 -23.96 -9.79 -1.38
C ASP A 726 -23.98 -11.31 -1.14
N ILE A 727 -23.64 -11.76 0.07
CA ILE A 727 -23.67 -13.18 0.44
C ILE A 727 -25.12 -13.68 0.42
N ARG A 728 -26.06 -12.88 0.93
CA ARG A 728 -27.49 -13.22 0.88
C ARG A 728 -27.96 -13.33 -0.57
N ALA A 729 -27.64 -12.35 -1.42
CA ALA A 729 -27.95 -12.38 -2.84
C ALA A 729 -27.39 -13.64 -3.52
N ALA A 730 -26.12 -13.98 -3.29
CA ALA A 730 -25.48 -15.18 -3.84
C ALA A 730 -26.17 -16.48 -3.38
N THR A 731 -26.59 -16.58 -2.11
CA THR A 731 -27.32 -17.77 -1.63
C THR A 731 -28.69 -17.90 -2.28
N LEU A 732 -29.43 -16.79 -2.45
CA LEU A 732 -30.72 -16.77 -3.14
C LEU A 732 -30.57 -17.15 -4.62
N ALA A 733 -29.55 -16.60 -5.30
CA ALA A 733 -29.19 -16.97 -6.66
C ALA A 733 -28.99 -18.48 -6.78
N ARG A 734 -28.16 -19.07 -5.90
CA ARG A 734 -27.90 -20.50 -5.91
C ARG A 734 -29.16 -21.33 -5.69
N PHE A 735 -30.05 -20.92 -4.78
CA PHE A 735 -31.31 -21.61 -4.53
C PHE A 735 -32.25 -21.57 -5.74
N ILE A 736 -32.36 -20.41 -6.42
CA ILE A 736 -33.11 -20.30 -7.68
C ILE A 736 -32.55 -21.26 -8.74
N MET A 737 -31.23 -21.32 -8.89
CA MET A 737 -30.54 -22.20 -9.85
C MET A 737 -30.81 -23.69 -9.63
N VAL A 738 -31.06 -24.11 -8.38
CA VAL A 738 -31.47 -25.47 -8.05
C VAL A 738 -32.99 -25.64 -7.96
N ASN A 739 -33.75 -24.69 -8.50
CA ASN A 739 -35.21 -24.69 -8.60
C ASN A 739 -35.96 -24.49 -7.28
N ASP A 740 -35.30 -23.99 -6.24
CA ASP A 740 -35.96 -23.64 -4.98
C ASP A 740 -36.26 -22.15 -4.91
N LEU A 741 -37.55 -21.82 -4.75
CA LEU A 741 -38.02 -20.47 -4.50
C LEU A 741 -38.52 -20.30 -3.07
N SER A 742 -38.34 -21.27 -2.18
CA SER A 742 -38.89 -21.21 -0.81
C SER A 742 -38.33 -20.03 0.00
N HIS A 743 -37.13 -19.57 -0.36
CA HIS A 743 -36.42 -18.46 0.26
C HIS A 743 -36.67 -17.10 -0.42
N ILE A 744 -37.51 -17.03 -1.47
CA ILE A 744 -37.90 -15.78 -2.11
C ILE A 744 -39.38 -15.51 -1.85
N THR A 745 -39.64 -14.40 -1.18
CA THR A 745 -40.98 -13.88 -0.92
C THR A 745 -41.31 -12.75 -1.90
N GLU A 746 -42.56 -12.27 -1.87
CA GLU A 746 -43.01 -11.17 -2.74
C GLU A 746 -42.38 -9.81 -2.38
N THR A 747 -41.93 -9.62 -1.13
CA THR A 747 -41.52 -8.30 -0.61
C THR A 747 -40.18 -8.29 0.14
N ASP A 748 -39.56 -9.45 0.37
CA ASP A 748 -38.28 -9.57 1.08
C ASP A 748 -37.28 -10.34 0.19
N PRO A 749 -36.10 -9.74 -0.12
CA PRO A 749 -35.70 -8.37 0.19
C PRO A 749 -36.54 -7.31 -0.56
N HIS A 750 -36.77 -6.16 0.08
CA HIS A 750 -37.60 -5.09 -0.49
C HIS A 750 -36.77 -4.31 -1.53
N PRO A 751 -37.24 -4.16 -2.78
CA PRO A 751 -36.42 -3.63 -3.88
C PRO A 751 -35.99 -2.17 -3.71
N GLU A 752 -36.65 -1.40 -2.85
CA GLU A 752 -36.30 0.01 -2.58
C GLU A 752 -35.38 0.17 -1.35
N ASP A 753 -35.42 -0.78 -0.41
CA ASP A 753 -34.66 -0.67 0.85
C ASP A 753 -33.35 -1.48 0.80
N ASP A 754 -33.36 -2.62 0.09
CA ASP A 754 -32.26 -3.60 0.06
C ASP A 754 -32.01 -4.09 -1.38
N SER A 755 -31.80 -3.15 -2.33
CA SER A 755 -31.57 -3.47 -3.74
C SER A 755 -30.42 -4.44 -3.97
N ASP A 756 -29.40 -4.38 -3.11
CA ASP A 756 -28.17 -5.15 -3.26
C ASP A 756 -28.33 -6.61 -2.77
N GLU A 757 -29.45 -6.95 -2.13
CA GLU A 757 -29.78 -8.32 -1.75
C GLU A 757 -30.52 -9.09 -2.85
N ILE A 758 -30.93 -8.43 -3.94
CA ILE A 758 -31.62 -9.07 -5.07
C ILE A 758 -30.59 -9.68 -6.02
N PRO A 759 -30.62 -11.01 -6.28
CA PRO A 759 -29.59 -11.63 -7.08
C PRO A 759 -29.62 -11.18 -8.54
N GLY A 760 -28.46 -10.77 -9.04
CA GLY A 760 -28.24 -10.36 -10.43
C GLY A 760 -28.05 -11.51 -11.41
N MET A 761 -27.29 -12.54 -11.01
CA MET A 761 -27.00 -13.74 -11.80
C MET A 761 -27.80 -14.91 -11.26
N ILE A 762 -28.73 -15.46 -12.04
CA ILE A 762 -29.58 -16.59 -11.59
C ILE A 762 -29.51 -17.81 -12.52
N TRP A 763 -28.58 -17.84 -13.48
CA TRP A 763 -28.49 -18.89 -14.51
C TRP A 763 -27.08 -19.44 -14.76
N TRP A 764 -26.11 -19.14 -13.89
CA TRP A 764 -24.74 -19.66 -13.98
C TRP A 764 -24.21 -20.06 -12.60
N PRO A 765 -23.61 -21.26 -12.42
CA PRO A 765 -23.26 -22.25 -13.45
C PRO A 765 -24.40 -23.19 -13.86
N LEU A 766 -25.57 -23.07 -13.22
CA LEU A 766 -26.74 -23.90 -13.49
C LEU A 766 -27.90 -23.04 -13.97
N ILE A 767 -28.61 -23.53 -14.99
CA ILE A 767 -29.78 -22.87 -15.55
C ILE A 767 -31.04 -23.42 -14.84
N PRO A 768 -31.86 -22.57 -14.18
CA PRO A 768 -33.12 -22.99 -13.59
C PRO A 768 -34.10 -23.51 -14.64
N ALA A 769 -34.98 -24.43 -14.25
CA ALA A 769 -36.05 -24.93 -15.10
C ALA A 769 -37.05 -23.82 -15.49
N GLU A 770 -37.61 -23.91 -16.70
CA GLU A 770 -38.56 -22.93 -17.23
C GLU A 770 -39.78 -22.69 -16.31
N GLU A 771 -40.32 -23.74 -15.67
CA GLU A 771 -41.44 -23.59 -14.73
C GLU A 771 -41.05 -22.84 -13.44
N THR A 772 -39.82 -22.99 -12.96
CA THR A 772 -39.28 -22.22 -11.83
C THR A 772 -39.20 -20.75 -12.21
N LEU A 773 -38.62 -20.44 -13.37
CA LEU A 773 -38.49 -19.09 -13.89
C LEU A 773 -39.85 -18.41 -14.09
N LYS A 774 -40.84 -19.16 -14.57
CA LYS A 774 -42.23 -18.70 -14.70
C LYS A 774 -42.88 -18.42 -13.35
N ALA A 775 -42.64 -19.25 -12.34
CA ALA A 775 -43.11 -19.03 -10.98
C ALA A 775 -42.43 -17.80 -10.35
N LEU A 776 -41.12 -17.63 -10.58
CA LEU A 776 -40.33 -16.49 -10.11
C LEU A 776 -40.83 -15.18 -10.71
N ALA A 777 -40.99 -15.10 -12.04
CA ALA A 777 -41.49 -13.89 -12.71
C ALA A 777 -42.91 -13.49 -12.26
N LYS A 778 -43.72 -14.46 -11.81
CA LYS A 778 -45.04 -14.19 -11.23
C LYS A 778 -44.93 -13.67 -9.79
N ARG A 779 -44.02 -14.22 -9.00
CA ARG A 779 -43.82 -13.86 -7.58
C ARG A 779 -43.07 -12.53 -7.42
N ARG A 780 -42.09 -12.28 -8.29
CA ARG A 780 -41.19 -11.13 -8.29
C ARG A 780 -41.12 -10.49 -9.67
N PRO A 781 -42.07 -9.60 -9.99
CA PRO A 781 -42.09 -8.89 -11.28
C PRO A 781 -40.87 -8.00 -11.52
N ASP A 782 -40.25 -7.52 -10.45
CA ASP A 782 -39.00 -6.75 -10.45
C ASP A 782 -37.80 -7.57 -10.95
N MET A 783 -37.84 -8.90 -10.85
CA MET A 783 -36.80 -9.80 -11.37
C MET A 783 -37.00 -10.22 -12.85
N HIS A 784 -37.88 -9.54 -13.59
CA HIS A 784 -38.18 -9.89 -14.99
C HIS A 784 -36.94 -9.86 -15.90
N LEU A 785 -35.98 -8.97 -15.64
CA LEU A 785 -34.74 -8.90 -16.42
C LEU A 785 -33.90 -10.18 -16.24
N GLN A 786 -33.67 -10.59 -15.00
CA GLN A 786 -32.92 -11.80 -14.65
C GLN A 786 -33.59 -13.05 -15.25
N VAL A 787 -34.92 -13.13 -15.15
CA VAL A 787 -35.68 -14.24 -15.73
C VAL A 787 -35.55 -14.26 -17.26
N ALA A 788 -35.62 -13.11 -17.92
CA ALA A 788 -35.45 -13.01 -19.37
C ALA A 788 -34.03 -13.39 -19.79
N MET A 789 -33.00 -12.97 -19.05
CA MET A 789 -31.61 -13.39 -19.26
C MET A 789 -31.44 -14.92 -19.09
N ALA A 790 -32.06 -15.50 -18.06
CA ALA A 790 -32.07 -16.95 -17.88
C ALA A 790 -32.80 -17.69 -19.03
N CYS A 791 -33.86 -17.10 -19.62
CA CYS A 791 -34.54 -17.66 -20.78
C CYS A 791 -33.65 -17.69 -22.02
N ILE A 792 -32.79 -16.68 -22.24
CA ILE A 792 -31.80 -16.68 -23.32
C ILE A 792 -30.80 -17.82 -23.09
N ALA A 793 -30.24 -17.93 -21.87
CA ALA A 793 -29.29 -18.99 -21.52
C ALA A 793 -29.89 -20.40 -21.68
N GLY A 794 -31.13 -20.60 -21.23
CA GLY A 794 -31.85 -21.87 -21.31
C GLY A 794 -32.55 -22.14 -22.65
N ASN A 795 -32.52 -21.19 -23.60
CA ASN A 795 -33.28 -21.24 -24.85
C ASN A 795 -34.80 -21.44 -24.67
N TYR A 796 -35.38 -20.84 -23.63
CA TYR A 796 -36.81 -20.93 -23.26
C TYR A 796 -37.67 -19.91 -24.01
N LYS A 797 -37.95 -20.19 -25.28
CA LYS A 797 -38.68 -19.28 -26.19
C LYS A 797 -40.12 -19.03 -25.76
N GLU A 798 -40.82 -20.05 -25.25
CA GLU A 798 -42.22 -19.91 -24.87
C GLU A 798 -42.41 -18.99 -23.66
N LEU A 799 -41.60 -19.18 -22.61
CA LEU A 799 -41.61 -18.27 -21.47
C LEU A 799 -41.16 -16.87 -21.86
N TRP A 800 -40.11 -16.72 -22.68
CA TRP A 800 -39.67 -15.43 -23.21
C TRP A 800 -40.80 -14.66 -23.90
N ASP A 801 -41.53 -15.31 -24.82
CA ASP A 801 -42.62 -14.69 -25.56
C ASP A 801 -43.77 -14.27 -24.64
N LYS A 802 -44.02 -15.03 -23.55
CA LYS A 802 -45.01 -14.69 -22.52
C LYS A 802 -44.58 -13.52 -21.65
N LEU A 803 -43.28 -13.42 -21.31
CA LEU A 803 -42.71 -12.33 -20.54
C LEU A 803 -42.73 -11.01 -21.33
N ALA A 804 -42.55 -11.11 -22.64
CA ALA A 804 -42.51 -9.97 -23.57
C ALA A 804 -41.57 -8.83 -23.06
N PRO A 805 -40.29 -9.12 -22.76
CA PRO A 805 -39.39 -8.17 -22.11
C PRO A 805 -39.18 -6.92 -22.97
N LYS A 806 -38.96 -5.78 -22.30
CA LYS A 806 -38.52 -4.55 -22.96
C LYS A 806 -37.08 -4.73 -23.47
N PRO A 807 -36.75 -4.28 -24.69
CA PRO A 807 -35.38 -4.37 -25.18
C PRO A 807 -34.41 -3.60 -24.28
N SER A 808 -33.33 -4.27 -23.88
CA SER A 808 -32.23 -3.70 -23.10
C SER A 808 -30.88 -4.16 -23.67
N ARG A 809 -29.81 -3.47 -23.26
CA ARG A 809 -28.44 -3.80 -23.67
C ARG A 809 -28.05 -5.22 -23.25
N GLN A 810 -28.28 -5.58 -21.99
CA GLN A 810 -27.91 -6.88 -21.42
C GLN A 810 -28.57 -8.04 -22.17
N LEU A 811 -29.86 -7.90 -22.48
CA LEU A 811 -30.60 -8.90 -23.23
C LEU A 811 -30.07 -9.05 -24.66
N TYR A 812 -29.71 -7.93 -25.30
CA TYR A 812 -29.17 -7.94 -26.65
C TYR A 812 -27.75 -8.54 -26.68
N GLU A 813 -26.87 -8.17 -25.75
CA GLU A 813 -25.50 -8.70 -25.64
C GLU A 813 -25.53 -10.20 -25.38
N GLN A 814 -26.29 -10.66 -24.38
CA GLN A 814 -26.37 -12.09 -24.08
C GLN A 814 -26.96 -12.88 -25.24
N ALA A 815 -28.04 -12.40 -25.86
CA ALA A 815 -28.64 -13.05 -27.02
C ALA A 815 -27.68 -13.10 -28.22
N SER A 816 -26.81 -12.11 -28.37
CA SER A 816 -25.85 -12.03 -29.48
C SER A 816 -24.61 -12.90 -29.26
N LEU A 817 -24.19 -13.10 -28.00
CA LEU A 817 -23.00 -13.88 -27.64
C LEU A 817 -23.27 -15.38 -27.55
N CYS A 818 -24.51 -15.80 -27.34
CA CYS A 818 -24.82 -17.20 -27.12
C CYS A 818 -24.55 -18.11 -28.34
N HIS A 819 -24.44 -17.60 -29.57
CA HIS A 819 -24.32 -18.41 -30.81
C HIS A 819 -23.36 -17.73 -31.82
N ASP A 820 -22.88 -18.49 -32.82
CA ASP A 820 -22.15 -17.95 -33.98
C ASP A 820 -22.87 -16.71 -34.53
N ALA A 821 -22.14 -15.60 -34.68
CA ALA A 821 -22.67 -14.33 -35.21
C ALA A 821 -23.30 -14.48 -36.61
N SER A 822 -23.01 -15.57 -37.31
CA SER A 822 -23.62 -15.93 -38.60
C SER A 822 -25.05 -16.51 -38.48
N VAL A 823 -25.49 -16.94 -37.29
CA VAL A 823 -26.78 -17.60 -37.05
C VAL A 823 -27.70 -16.69 -36.21
N ARG A 824 -28.70 -16.07 -36.86
CA ARG A 824 -29.73 -15.29 -36.16
C ARG A 824 -30.60 -16.18 -35.27
N ASN A 825 -30.87 -15.74 -34.04
CA ASN A 825 -31.73 -16.46 -33.10
C ASN A 825 -33.03 -15.69 -32.78
N HIS A 826 -34.01 -16.43 -32.25
CA HIS A 826 -35.35 -15.94 -31.89
C HIS A 826 -35.32 -14.70 -31.00
N PHE A 827 -34.38 -14.64 -30.05
CA PHE A 827 -34.28 -13.56 -29.07
C PHE A 827 -33.80 -12.26 -29.72
N VAL A 828 -32.77 -12.32 -30.58
CA VAL A 828 -32.28 -11.17 -31.35
C VAL A 828 -33.37 -10.64 -32.28
N ASP A 829 -34.05 -11.52 -33.02
CA ASP A 829 -35.15 -11.15 -33.92
C ASP A 829 -36.30 -10.46 -33.15
N TYR A 830 -36.66 -11.00 -31.98
CA TYR A 830 -37.64 -10.39 -31.09
C TYR A 830 -37.19 -8.98 -30.65
N LEU A 831 -35.96 -8.83 -30.18
CA LEU A 831 -35.44 -7.56 -29.63
C LEU A 831 -35.38 -6.46 -30.70
N GLU A 832 -34.88 -6.76 -31.90
CA GLU A 832 -34.82 -5.78 -32.99
C GLU A 832 -36.22 -5.35 -33.47
N ARG A 833 -37.15 -6.31 -33.60
CA ARG A 833 -38.54 -6.02 -33.95
C ARG A 833 -39.21 -5.18 -32.87
N ARG A 834 -39.08 -5.57 -31.60
CA ARG A 834 -39.72 -4.88 -30.46
C ARG A 834 -39.15 -3.48 -30.23
N ALA A 835 -37.84 -3.29 -30.43
CA ALA A 835 -37.21 -1.97 -30.39
C ALA A 835 -37.77 -1.06 -31.48
N SER A 836 -37.95 -1.59 -32.70
CA SER A 836 -38.55 -0.85 -33.82
C SER A 836 -40.02 -0.46 -33.54
N GLU A 837 -40.82 -1.37 -32.98
CA GLU A 837 -42.21 -1.09 -32.56
C GLU A 837 -42.30 0.02 -31.51
N LEU A 838 -41.32 0.12 -30.60
CA LEU A 838 -41.27 1.11 -29.52
C LEU A 838 -40.59 2.42 -29.93
N GLY A 839 -40.14 2.55 -31.19
CA GLY A 839 -39.40 3.73 -31.66
C GLY A 839 -37.99 3.87 -31.05
N LEU A 840 -37.44 2.79 -30.49
CA LEU A 840 -36.08 2.76 -29.95
C LEU A 840 -35.08 2.55 -31.09
N ASN A 841 -33.95 3.26 -31.02
CA ASN A 841 -32.89 3.09 -32.01
C ASN A 841 -32.16 1.75 -31.77
N VAL A 842 -32.36 0.78 -32.66
CA VAL A 842 -31.69 -0.53 -32.62
C VAL A 842 -30.16 -0.40 -32.62
N LYS A 843 -29.60 0.65 -33.23
CA LYS A 843 -28.16 0.94 -33.15
C LYS A 843 -27.74 1.40 -31.75
N ALA A 844 -28.61 2.10 -31.02
CA ALA A 844 -28.31 2.52 -29.65
C ALA A 844 -28.26 1.33 -28.67
N LEU A 845 -28.95 0.22 -28.97
CA LEU A 845 -28.77 -1.05 -28.24
C LEU A 845 -27.43 -1.72 -28.51
N LYS A 846 -26.75 -1.34 -29.61
CA LYS A 846 -25.43 -1.84 -30.03
C LYS A 846 -24.28 -0.88 -29.68
N GLU A 847 -24.58 0.36 -29.27
CA GLU A 847 -23.61 1.39 -28.91
C GLU A 847 -23.32 1.35 -27.40
N VAL A 848 -22.04 1.30 -27.02
CA VAL A 848 -21.55 1.09 -25.64
C VAL A 848 -21.98 2.20 -24.65
N ASN A 849 -22.40 3.38 -25.12
CA ASN A 849 -22.42 4.61 -24.30
C ASN A 849 -23.80 5.27 -24.08
N LYS A 850 -24.96 4.62 -24.29
CA LYS A 850 -26.26 5.35 -24.27
C LYS A 850 -27.44 4.76 -23.49
N VAL A 851 -27.31 3.60 -22.85
CA VAL A 851 -28.42 3.06 -22.04
C VAL A 851 -27.88 2.69 -20.66
N LEU A 852 -28.39 3.39 -19.62
CA LEU A 852 -28.20 3.00 -18.21
C LEU A 852 -28.68 1.55 -18.07
N ALA A 853 -27.72 0.66 -17.88
CA ALA A 853 -28.00 -0.73 -17.57
C ALA A 853 -28.58 -0.79 -16.14
N HIS A 854 -29.50 -1.71 -15.88
CA HIS A 854 -29.92 -2.00 -14.50
C HIS A 854 -28.72 -2.60 -13.76
N ASP A 855 -28.32 -2.01 -12.63
CA ASP A 855 -27.04 -2.29 -11.95
C ASP A 855 -26.81 -3.78 -11.67
N TRP A 856 -27.85 -4.52 -11.31
CA TRP A 856 -27.76 -5.92 -10.89
C TRP A 856 -27.24 -6.91 -11.95
N CYS A 857 -27.42 -6.65 -13.25
CA CYS A 857 -27.04 -7.59 -14.32
C CYS A 857 -25.92 -7.08 -15.22
N TRP A 858 -25.18 -6.05 -14.79
CA TRP A 858 -24.24 -5.30 -15.62
C TRP A 858 -23.27 -6.19 -16.42
N ASN A 859 -22.64 -7.17 -15.76
CA ASN A 859 -21.67 -8.08 -16.38
C ASN A 859 -22.21 -9.48 -16.69
N ALA A 860 -23.49 -9.73 -16.42
CA ALA A 860 -24.05 -11.08 -16.50
C ALA A 860 -24.09 -11.62 -17.95
N ALA A 861 -24.00 -10.73 -18.94
CA ALA A 861 -23.96 -11.05 -20.36
C ALA A 861 -22.56 -11.50 -20.86
N ARG A 862 -21.50 -11.45 -20.04
CA ARG A 862 -20.15 -11.90 -20.45
C ARG A 862 -20.17 -13.34 -20.96
N LEU A 863 -19.46 -13.56 -22.07
CA LEU A 863 -19.34 -14.89 -22.67
C LEU A 863 -18.57 -15.82 -21.74
N ASP A 864 -17.37 -15.40 -21.36
CA ASP A 864 -16.56 -16.07 -20.35
C ASP A 864 -16.86 -15.49 -18.97
N LYS A 865 -17.40 -16.33 -18.08
CA LYS A 865 -17.80 -15.94 -16.71
C LYS A 865 -16.76 -16.29 -15.67
N GLU A 866 -15.83 -17.17 -16.03
CA GLU A 866 -14.79 -17.74 -15.17
C GLU A 866 -13.53 -17.88 -16.02
N PRO A 867 -12.87 -16.75 -16.36
CA PRO A 867 -11.76 -16.76 -17.29
C PRO A 867 -10.61 -17.61 -16.76
N THR A 868 -10.04 -18.43 -17.64
CA THR A 868 -8.86 -19.26 -17.38
C THR A 868 -7.64 -18.72 -18.10
N SER A 869 -6.45 -19.00 -17.59
CA SER A 869 -5.19 -18.57 -18.21
C SER A 869 -4.30 -19.75 -18.58
N CYS A 870 -3.56 -19.62 -19.68
CA CYS A 870 -2.47 -20.53 -20.07
C CYS A 870 -1.11 -20.14 -19.44
N TRP A 871 -1.10 -19.10 -18.60
CA TRP A 871 0.06 -18.69 -17.84
C TRP A 871 0.28 -19.62 -16.65
N LEU A 872 1.36 -20.38 -16.66
CA LEU A 872 1.80 -21.22 -15.55
C LEU A 872 2.68 -20.39 -14.60
N PRO A 873 2.20 -20.04 -13.40
CA PRO A 873 2.99 -19.26 -12.45
C PRO A 873 4.04 -20.14 -11.76
N LYS A 874 5.15 -19.52 -11.36
CA LYS A 874 6.24 -20.15 -10.61
C LYS A 874 5.83 -20.49 -9.17
N GLU A 875 5.09 -19.59 -8.54
CA GLU A 875 4.61 -19.68 -7.16
C GLU A 875 3.11 -19.38 -7.15
N ILE A 876 2.38 -19.91 -6.16
CA ILE A 876 0.95 -19.63 -6.00
C ILE A 876 0.83 -18.46 -5.05
N SER A 877 0.40 -17.30 -5.57
CA SER A 877 0.23 -16.09 -4.78
C SER A 877 -1.20 -15.53 -4.91
N ILE A 878 -1.86 -15.34 -3.77
CA ILE A 878 -3.13 -14.63 -3.63
C ILE A 878 -2.80 -13.20 -3.27
N VAL A 879 -2.67 -12.35 -4.28
CA VAL A 879 -2.23 -10.96 -4.09
C VAL A 879 -3.44 -10.06 -3.90
N GLY A 880 -3.35 -9.17 -2.91
CA GLY A 880 -4.17 -7.98 -2.78
C GLY A 880 -3.95 -7.01 -3.93
N GLU A 881 -5.03 -6.50 -4.49
CA GLU A 881 -5.01 -5.63 -5.69
C GLU A 881 -4.45 -6.28 -6.96
N THR A 882 -5.22 -7.17 -7.57
CA THR A 882 -5.11 -7.30 -9.04
C THR A 882 -5.71 -6.03 -9.64
N GLY A 883 -4.94 -5.31 -10.46
CA GLY A 883 -5.36 -4.08 -11.13
C GLY A 883 -6.47 -4.26 -12.18
N TYR A 884 -7.39 -5.21 -11.97
CA TYR A 884 -8.63 -5.24 -12.71
C TYR A 884 -9.56 -4.14 -12.16
N PRO A 885 -10.22 -3.35 -13.03
CA PRO A 885 -11.36 -2.55 -12.63
C PRO A 885 -12.37 -3.36 -11.80
N ASP A 886 -12.73 -2.89 -10.62
CA ASP A 886 -13.88 -3.33 -9.79
C ASP A 886 -15.24 -3.08 -10.47
N THR A 887 -15.32 -3.21 -11.80
CA THR A 887 -16.55 -2.97 -12.57
C THR A 887 -17.02 -4.22 -13.31
N ASP A 888 -16.40 -5.37 -13.04
CA ASP A 888 -16.35 -6.51 -13.96
C ASP A 888 -16.86 -7.83 -13.37
N ASN A 889 -17.53 -7.81 -12.20
CA ASN A 889 -18.05 -9.00 -11.52
C ASN A 889 -19.37 -9.54 -12.14
N VAL A 890 -19.41 -10.83 -12.49
CA VAL A 890 -20.63 -11.51 -12.96
C VAL A 890 -21.64 -11.83 -11.86
N TYR A 891 -21.25 -11.74 -10.59
CA TYR A 891 -22.02 -12.13 -9.41
C TYR A 891 -22.76 -10.98 -8.71
N GLY A 892 -22.56 -9.74 -9.15
CA GLY A 892 -23.28 -8.56 -8.65
C GLY A 892 -22.69 -7.91 -7.39
N SER A 893 -21.45 -8.24 -7.02
CA SER A 893 -20.69 -7.63 -5.91
C SER A 893 -19.52 -6.78 -6.47
N PRO A 894 -18.98 -5.78 -5.75
CA PRO A 894 -17.75 -5.08 -6.17
C PRO A 894 -16.58 -6.02 -6.46
N ASP A 895 -16.48 -7.15 -5.76
CA ASP A 895 -15.29 -8.02 -5.83
C ASP A 895 -15.57 -9.34 -6.58
N GLN A 896 -14.91 -9.59 -7.71
CA GLN A 896 -14.78 -10.94 -8.30
C GLN A 896 -13.35 -11.42 -8.21
N THR A 897 -13.10 -12.39 -7.32
CA THR A 897 -11.80 -13.01 -7.21
C THR A 897 -11.62 -14.05 -8.33
N ASN A 898 -10.90 -13.72 -9.40
CA ASN A 898 -10.61 -14.62 -10.53
C ASN A 898 -9.33 -15.47 -10.31
N LEU A 899 -9.24 -16.18 -9.18
CA LEU A 899 -8.02 -16.91 -8.77
C LEU A 899 -7.52 -17.96 -9.78
N ALA A 900 -8.42 -18.54 -10.57
CA ALA A 900 -8.08 -19.54 -11.59
C ALA A 900 -7.57 -18.92 -12.90
N GLY A 901 -7.88 -17.64 -13.17
CA GLY A 901 -7.44 -16.92 -14.37
C GLY A 901 -6.33 -15.91 -14.12
N ASP A 902 -6.09 -15.56 -12.86
CA ASP A 902 -5.13 -14.54 -12.48
C ASP A 902 -3.66 -14.99 -12.69
N TYR A 903 -2.83 -14.08 -13.20
CA TYR A 903 -1.43 -14.35 -13.52
C TYR A 903 -0.57 -14.74 -12.30
N HIS A 904 -0.94 -14.31 -11.09
CA HIS A 904 -0.21 -14.58 -9.85
C HIS A 904 -0.75 -15.80 -9.11
N SER A 905 -2.06 -16.03 -9.14
CA SER A 905 -2.66 -17.20 -8.47
C SER A 905 -2.58 -18.46 -9.32
N ASN A 906 -3.14 -18.44 -10.56
CA ASN A 906 -3.50 -19.57 -11.44
C ASN A 906 -3.18 -20.97 -10.87
N TRP A 907 -3.81 -21.27 -9.75
CA TRP A 907 -3.40 -22.37 -8.89
C TRP A 907 -3.83 -23.69 -9.50
N GLU A 908 -4.97 -23.70 -10.21
CA GLU A 908 -5.49 -24.87 -10.92
C GLU A 908 -4.49 -25.35 -11.97
N LEU A 909 -3.94 -24.43 -12.79
CA LEU A 909 -2.92 -24.77 -13.76
C LEU A 909 -1.61 -25.18 -13.09
N HIS A 910 -1.23 -24.50 -12.01
CA HIS A 910 -0.03 -24.83 -11.25
C HIS A 910 -0.09 -26.25 -10.68
N ILE A 911 -1.18 -26.64 -10.00
CA ILE A 911 -1.31 -27.96 -9.38
C ILE A 911 -1.48 -29.08 -10.42
N CYS A 912 -2.12 -28.80 -11.56
CA CYS A 912 -2.29 -29.78 -12.64
C CYS A 912 -1.02 -30.00 -13.47
N SER A 913 -0.12 -29.02 -13.51
CA SER A 913 1.14 -29.11 -14.26
C SER A 913 2.09 -30.13 -13.63
N SER A 914 2.83 -30.87 -14.47
CA SER A 914 3.85 -31.80 -13.99
C SER A 914 5.05 -31.05 -13.39
N GLU A 915 5.81 -31.72 -12.52
CA GLU A 915 7.07 -31.18 -12.01
C GLU A 915 8.04 -30.82 -13.14
N GLU A 916 8.12 -31.66 -14.18
CA GLU A 916 8.93 -31.40 -15.38
C GLU A 916 8.51 -30.11 -16.09
N MET A 917 7.21 -29.80 -16.13
CA MET A 917 6.72 -28.57 -16.75
C MET A 917 7.03 -27.34 -15.89
N ARG A 918 6.75 -27.41 -14.59
CA ARG A 918 7.08 -26.33 -13.65
C ARG A 918 8.59 -26.05 -13.61
N ALA A 919 9.42 -27.08 -13.77
CA ALA A 919 10.87 -26.94 -13.82
C ALA A 919 11.40 -26.22 -15.08
N LYS A 920 10.57 -26.02 -16.12
CA LYS A 920 10.97 -25.23 -17.30
C LYS A 920 10.94 -23.73 -17.05
N ILE A 921 10.26 -23.28 -16.00
CA ILE A 921 10.16 -21.86 -15.66
C ILE A 921 11.56 -21.34 -15.31
N PRO A 922 12.11 -20.36 -16.05
CA PRO A 922 13.44 -19.82 -15.75
C PRO A 922 13.49 -19.23 -14.34
N ALA A 923 14.62 -19.38 -13.65
CA ALA A 923 14.76 -18.88 -12.28
C ALA A 923 14.52 -17.37 -12.15
N SER A 924 14.79 -16.61 -13.22
CA SER A 924 14.60 -15.17 -13.36
C SER A 924 13.18 -14.72 -13.69
N GLU A 925 12.26 -15.64 -13.97
CA GLU A 925 10.90 -15.34 -14.42
C GLU A 925 9.87 -15.72 -13.34
N SER A 926 8.71 -15.06 -13.37
CA SER A 926 7.58 -15.31 -12.45
C SER A 926 6.64 -16.41 -12.93
N GLY A 927 6.79 -16.88 -14.17
CA GLY A 927 5.96 -17.89 -14.80
C GLY A 927 6.26 -17.96 -16.30
N ILE A 928 5.57 -18.85 -17.02
CA ILE A 928 5.68 -19.01 -18.48
C ILE A 928 4.30 -19.23 -19.09
N TYR A 929 4.12 -18.90 -20.37
CA TYR A 929 2.99 -19.43 -21.13
C TYR A 929 3.27 -20.87 -21.56
N LEU A 930 2.30 -21.77 -21.36
CA LEU A 930 2.47 -23.18 -21.74
C LEU A 930 2.51 -23.40 -23.25
N TYR A 931 1.87 -22.53 -24.01
CA TYR A 931 1.76 -22.56 -25.45
C TYR A 931 2.07 -21.15 -25.96
N ASP A 932 3.26 -20.93 -26.51
CA ASP A 932 3.57 -19.66 -27.18
C ASP A 932 2.72 -19.53 -28.44
N ASN A 933 2.35 -18.30 -28.80
CA ASN A 933 1.63 -17.98 -30.03
C ASN A 933 2.43 -18.25 -31.32
N ASP A 934 3.67 -18.77 -31.22
CA ASP A 934 4.57 -19.03 -32.35
C ASP A 934 4.51 -20.48 -32.89
N ASP A 935 3.67 -21.35 -32.29
CA ASP A 935 3.45 -22.74 -32.73
C ASP A 935 2.13 -22.96 -33.54
N GLU A 936 1.43 -21.88 -33.94
CA GLU A 936 0.39 -21.87 -35.00
C GLU A 936 0.84 -21.09 -36.24
#